data_AF-A0A419DKR8-F1
#
_entry.id   AF-A0A419DKR8-F1
#
_cell.length_a   1.000
_cell.length_b   1.000
_cell.length_c   1.000
_cell.angle_alpha   90.00
_cell.angle_beta   90.00
_cell.angle_gamma   90.00
#
_symmetry.space_group_name_H-M   'P 1'
#
loop_
_entity.id
_entity.type
_entity.pdbx_description
1 polymer ?
#
loop_
_entity_poly.entity_id
_entity_poly.type
_entity_poly.pdbx_seq_one_letter_code
_entity_poly.pdbx_strand_id
1 'polypeptide(L)'
;MKKLTIWLMLSCLILSLGIGPSATKTAAASALSEAVLLNAGQETVLETGTAEKNTYWYKVEHQAGVEKTASHFELSLDTDQPIEVTAYPSQEMASKDETFDRYRGYAEPNDKDATKIAVPYAWDGPYYVKVDYYPEIEEGKTPKAAHVKLTYNNVKLPVEYEPISDMSCMAEEALKQTTDEKPLLALMHAIQKQVLSQSEQGRDLTSLYYKVSPYVVKTLLFNKDKRTQTYEDLKTLKPAMTALVNGTAYTLTKTDQTAINRLHALTRDASPEVIATEINQVAKTAGIETIGGSDLSEAFKPFGIKVKSEAKTRFIVKLKPGHTQRTMKIAGAQAPDVEKLSLGKTGEFVIVTEDPTVKNQSAAVLKQSLKKSSAVEYVEEVQTYRATGDINYDYQWSLNQKSNVEQFPNAGIGFEQFEKYRAGKTLAPVTIAVIDTGVDYRLKDFQGKVDIAQEKNYVDVNGNGNALDDHGHGTHVSGVIAAALENDYGIRGIHQSAKILPIKVLNANGEGETDAIALGIKYAVDHGAKIINMSLGGGESRTMAYMMKYAADHGVTVVAASGNEYDMSVGFPASSEYAISVGATNPLGMVADYSNYGIGLDVVAPGSKIASLVPDGNTVYMDGTSMASPHVAAVAGILASLDSKLTPTQIEAILRTSAEPLAFENPNDWYDEDEDMEDEYPPGYEKDSTPEFPAYVSPVSGYGKVNITRAIAQLNLKGKVNPVYDNQLVVSGQVKSGTTVEVWSTKKLTDTKDTSKRLAKTTSKSGKYSVTIPRQEKETVLTIRYANGSDVTSERTEVLPGKAPAAPKVNRVLAGATTVTGTAIAKGKITIKDAKNKVVGTATVDSKGKFAVKVKKQAANARLAVTVKDIANRSSKATVITVVAPPAAPKVKSVTAGQTKVTGTGEKKARVYVQNEKKKVIGKGTVTSKGTFTVKIAKQKAGAKLSVYVENSFKQKSTSTVVVVKKAKK
;
A
#
# COMPACT_ATOMS: atom_id res chain seq x y z
N MET A 1 -44.22 21.89 31.58
CA MET A 1 -43.85 20.92 30.51
C MET A 1 -44.56 21.19 29.19
N LYS A 2 -45.89 21.10 29.06
CA LYS A 2 -46.59 21.38 27.77
C LYS A 2 -46.38 22.79 27.15
N LYS A 3 -46.20 23.84 27.96
CA LYS A 3 -45.90 25.20 27.45
C LYS A 3 -44.45 25.38 26.95
N LEU A 4 -43.51 24.60 27.50
CA LEU A 4 -42.10 24.63 27.10
C LEU A 4 -41.89 23.87 25.78
N THR A 5 -42.65 22.79 25.57
CA THR A 5 -42.66 22.02 24.31
C THR A 5 -43.32 22.78 23.17
N ILE A 6 -44.37 23.57 23.45
CA ILE A 6 -45.00 24.46 22.45
C ILE A 6 -44.05 25.61 22.08
N TRP A 7 -43.30 26.17 23.03
CA TRP A 7 -42.28 27.19 22.75
C TRP A 7 -41.10 26.62 21.96
N LEU A 8 -40.63 25.41 22.28
CA LEU A 8 -39.59 24.71 21.51
C LEU A 8 -40.05 24.35 20.08
N MET A 9 -41.30 23.93 19.92
CA MET A 9 -41.88 23.68 18.59
C MET A 9 -42.11 24.97 17.81
N LEU A 10 -42.48 26.09 18.45
CA LEU A 10 -42.59 27.39 17.81
C LEU A 10 -41.23 27.92 17.39
N SER A 11 -40.17 27.75 18.20
CA SER A 11 -38.81 28.13 17.82
C SER A 11 -38.26 27.24 16.71
N CYS A 12 -38.59 25.94 16.67
CA CYS A 12 -38.30 25.08 15.52
C CYS A 12 -39.14 25.42 14.27
N LEU A 13 -40.37 25.92 14.42
CA LEU A 13 -41.20 26.39 13.30
C LEU A 13 -40.74 27.74 12.74
N ILE A 14 -40.20 28.61 13.60
CA ILE A 14 -39.61 29.91 13.22
C ILE A 14 -38.23 29.70 12.56
N LEU A 15 -37.47 28.67 12.96
CA LEU A 15 -36.22 28.25 12.30
C LEU A 15 -36.44 27.48 10.99
N SER A 16 -37.61 26.85 10.79
CA SER A 16 -37.96 26.14 9.53
C SER A 16 -38.82 26.96 8.56
N LEU A 17 -39.28 28.15 8.96
CA LEU A 17 -39.95 29.13 8.09
C LEU A 17 -39.08 30.35 7.82
N GLY A 18 -37.78 30.13 7.61
CA GLY A 18 -36.84 31.12 7.05
C GLY A 18 -37.16 31.52 5.59
N ILE A 19 -38.43 31.75 5.25
CA ILE A 19 -38.80 32.71 4.21
C ILE A 19 -39.03 34.03 4.94
N GLY A 20 -37.92 34.65 5.36
CA GLY A 20 -37.91 36.10 5.51
C GLY A 20 -38.30 36.72 4.16
N PRO A 21 -38.89 37.92 4.13
CA PRO A 21 -39.27 38.56 2.88
C PRO A 21 -38.05 38.53 1.96
N SER A 22 -38.20 37.86 0.82
CA SER A 22 -37.19 37.85 -0.23
C SER A 22 -36.86 39.31 -0.50
N ALA A 23 -35.70 39.76 0.00
CA ALA A 23 -35.12 41.00 -0.45
C ALA A 23 -35.08 40.85 -1.96
N THR A 24 -35.89 41.64 -2.67
CA THR A 24 -36.02 41.55 -4.12
C THR A 24 -34.62 41.45 -4.71
N LYS A 25 -34.33 40.45 -5.55
CA LYS A 25 -32.98 40.19 -6.13
C LYS A 25 -32.24 41.46 -6.56
N THR A 26 -32.97 42.49 -6.96
CA THR A 26 -32.52 43.85 -7.27
C THR A 26 -31.83 44.62 -6.13
N ALA A 27 -32.28 44.52 -4.88
CA ALA A 27 -31.72 45.24 -3.73
C ALA A 27 -30.42 44.62 -3.18
N ALA A 28 -30.32 43.28 -3.17
CA ALA A 28 -29.07 42.60 -2.84
C ALA A 28 -27.99 42.84 -3.92
N ALA A 29 -28.39 42.83 -5.20
CA ALA A 29 -27.48 43.11 -6.31
C ALA A 29 -26.94 44.55 -6.29
N SER A 30 -27.74 45.56 -5.91
CA SER A 30 -27.25 46.94 -5.77
C SER A 30 -26.28 47.08 -4.59
N ALA A 31 -26.59 46.48 -3.44
CA ALA A 31 -25.72 46.52 -2.26
C ALA A 31 -24.34 45.86 -2.49
N LEU A 32 -24.31 44.73 -3.23
CA LEU A 32 -23.05 44.08 -3.61
C LEU A 32 -22.22 44.89 -4.61
N SER A 33 -22.87 45.67 -5.48
CA SER A 33 -22.17 46.56 -6.43
C SER A 33 -21.52 47.77 -5.75
N GLU A 34 -22.02 48.14 -4.58
CA GLU A 34 -21.52 49.23 -3.73
C GLU A 34 -20.55 48.74 -2.63
N ALA A 35 -20.18 47.45 -2.64
CA ALA A 35 -19.33 46.85 -1.62
C ALA A 35 -17.94 47.54 -1.53
N VAL A 36 -17.54 47.87 -0.31
CA VAL A 36 -16.30 48.59 -0.03
C VAL A 36 -15.09 47.68 -0.20
N LEU A 37 -14.07 48.12 -0.94
CA LEU A 37 -12.85 47.36 -1.15
C LEU A 37 -12.01 47.27 0.13
N LEU A 38 -11.64 46.05 0.53
CA LEU A 38 -10.64 45.78 1.56
C LEU A 38 -9.28 45.49 0.92
N ASN A 39 -8.24 46.12 1.44
CA ASN A 39 -6.86 45.89 1.00
C ASN A 39 -6.06 45.14 2.08
N ALA A 40 -5.11 44.30 1.64
CA ALA A 40 -4.29 43.51 2.55
C ALA A 40 -3.44 44.42 3.45
N GLY A 41 -3.42 44.12 4.74
CA GLY A 41 -2.73 44.89 5.78
C GLY A 41 -3.38 46.24 6.11
N GLN A 42 -4.49 46.60 5.46
CA GLN A 42 -5.24 47.82 5.76
C GLN A 42 -6.25 47.55 6.88
N GLU A 43 -6.20 48.40 7.89
CA GLU A 43 -7.23 48.50 8.92
C GLU A 43 -8.41 49.34 8.39
N THR A 44 -9.61 48.78 8.46
CA THR A 44 -10.86 49.44 8.09
C THR A 44 -11.71 49.58 9.33
N VAL A 45 -12.03 50.82 9.70
CA VAL A 45 -12.89 51.13 10.84
C VAL A 45 -14.29 51.43 10.32
N LEU A 46 -15.27 50.73 10.87
CA LEU A 46 -16.69 50.90 10.60
C LEU A 46 -17.39 51.38 11.86
N GLU A 47 -18.15 52.46 11.75
CA GLU A 47 -19.12 52.87 12.76
C GLU A 47 -20.51 52.49 12.24
N THR A 48 -21.24 51.66 12.98
CA THR A 48 -22.57 51.19 12.57
C THR A 48 -23.66 52.19 12.94
N GLY A 49 -24.85 52.04 12.35
CA GLY A 49 -26.01 52.84 12.71
C GLY A 49 -26.74 52.29 13.93
N THR A 50 -27.83 52.96 14.31
CA THR A 50 -28.71 52.57 15.42
C THR A 50 -30.04 51.97 14.95
N ALA A 51 -30.15 51.64 13.65
CA ALA A 51 -31.33 50.95 13.10
C ALA A 51 -31.43 49.51 13.65
N GLU A 52 -32.64 48.93 13.62
CA GLU A 52 -32.90 47.56 14.11
C GLU A 52 -32.00 46.49 13.47
N LYS A 53 -31.56 46.73 12.22
CA LYS A 53 -30.56 45.93 11.53
C LYS A 53 -29.69 46.85 10.68
N ASN A 54 -28.37 46.69 10.78
CA ASN A 54 -27.40 47.39 9.96
C ASN A 54 -26.54 46.37 9.22
N THR A 55 -26.54 46.42 7.89
CA THR A 55 -25.78 45.48 7.04
C THR A 55 -24.78 46.26 6.19
N TYR A 56 -23.53 45.84 6.23
CA TYR A 56 -22.44 46.43 5.46
C TYR A 56 -21.76 45.38 4.59
N TRP A 57 -21.51 45.75 3.33
CA TRP A 57 -20.86 44.88 2.37
C TRP A 57 -19.45 45.38 2.05
N TYR A 58 -18.52 44.44 2.09
CA TYR A 58 -17.14 44.62 1.68
C TYR A 58 -16.79 43.62 0.59
N LYS A 59 -15.74 43.90 -0.16
CA LYS A 59 -15.17 42.99 -1.13
C LYS A 59 -13.66 42.88 -0.97
N VAL A 60 -13.15 41.67 -1.14
CA VAL A 60 -11.71 41.37 -1.21
C VAL A 60 -11.42 40.97 -2.65
N GLU A 61 -10.65 41.80 -3.35
CA GLU A 61 -10.22 41.51 -4.72
C GLU A 61 -9.11 40.46 -4.68
N HIS A 62 -9.23 39.47 -5.55
CA HIS A 62 -8.23 38.43 -5.65
C HIS A 62 -7.02 38.94 -6.45
N GLN A 63 -5.88 39.07 -5.78
CA GLN A 63 -4.66 39.54 -6.42
C GLN A 63 -3.87 38.37 -7.01
N ALA A 64 -3.76 38.33 -8.33
CA ALA A 64 -3.00 37.27 -9.01
C ALA A 64 -1.57 37.12 -8.45
N GLY A 65 -1.21 35.90 -8.07
CA GLY A 65 0.09 35.54 -7.53
C GLY A 65 0.17 35.55 -6.00
N VAL A 66 -0.87 35.98 -5.28
CA VAL A 66 -0.96 35.90 -3.82
C VAL A 66 -0.86 34.45 -3.32
N GLU A 67 -1.36 33.51 -4.12
CA GLU A 67 -1.51 32.07 -3.86
C GLU A 67 -0.14 31.37 -3.78
N LYS A 68 0.91 31.99 -4.33
CA LYS A 68 2.30 31.52 -4.16
C LYS A 68 2.81 31.67 -2.74
N THR A 69 2.19 32.55 -1.95
CA THR A 69 2.69 32.97 -0.63
C THR A 69 1.67 32.83 0.49
N ALA A 70 0.37 32.86 0.17
CA ALA A 70 -0.71 32.76 1.13
C ALA A 70 -1.76 31.78 0.63
N SER A 71 -2.22 30.89 1.51
CA SER A 71 -3.29 29.95 1.19
C SER A 71 -4.66 30.56 1.46
N HIS A 72 -4.73 31.59 2.30
CA HIS A 72 -5.97 32.21 2.74
C HIS A 72 -5.83 33.74 2.83
N PHE A 73 -6.98 34.42 2.75
CA PHE A 73 -7.14 35.70 3.42
C PHE A 73 -7.79 35.50 4.78
N GLU A 74 -7.20 36.11 5.81
CA GLU A 74 -7.71 36.14 7.17
C GLU A 74 -8.31 37.52 7.45
N LEU A 75 -9.56 37.55 7.90
CA LEU A 75 -10.23 38.71 8.45
C LEU A 75 -10.10 38.66 9.96
N SER A 76 -9.55 39.71 10.57
CA SER A 76 -9.47 39.91 12.01
C SER A 76 -10.45 41.01 12.40
N LEU A 77 -11.34 40.71 13.35
CA LEU A 77 -12.41 41.59 13.80
C LEU A 77 -12.26 41.89 15.29
N ASP A 78 -12.23 43.17 15.61
CA ASP A 78 -12.30 43.70 16.97
C ASP A 78 -13.48 44.67 17.03
N THR A 79 -14.30 44.55 18.07
CA THR A 79 -15.58 45.26 18.15
C THR A 79 -15.93 45.63 19.57
N ASP A 80 -16.59 46.77 19.75
CA ASP A 80 -17.11 47.19 21.05
C ASP A 80 -18.55 46.74 21.31
N GLN A 81 -19.22 46.11 20.33
CA GLN A 81 -20.55 45.48 20.42
C GLN A 81 -20.60 44.16 19.64
N PRO A 82 -21.52 43.23 19.95
CA PRO A 82 -21.60 41.96 19.25
C PRO A 82 -21.97 42.13 17.77
N ILE A 83 -21.23 41.48 16.86
CA ILE A 83 -21.51 41.54 15.41
C ILE A 83 -21.42 40.15 14.77
N GLU A 84 -22.16 39.98 13.68
CA GLU A 84 -22.04 38.83 12.79
C GLU A 84 -21.21 39.22 11.57
N VAL A 85 -20.26 38.37 11.18
CA VAL A 85 -19.49 38.51 9.95
C VAL A 85 -19.65 37.24 9.13
N THR A 86 -19.89 37.40 7.83
CA THR A 86 -20.01 36.29 6.89
C THR A 86 -19.18 36.58 5.64
N ALA A 87 -18.31 35.66 5.24
CA ALA A 87 -17.57 35.73 3.99
C ALA A 87 -18.15 34.78 2.94
N TYR A 88 -18.13 35.22 1.68
CA TYR A 88 -18.68 34.51 0.53
C TYR A 88 -17.61 34.37 -0.56
N PRO A 89 -17.42 33.16 -1.10
CA PRO A 89 -16.45 32.90 -2.17
C PRO A 89 -16.72 33.60 -3.51
N SER A 90 -17.96 34.03 -3.76
CA SER A 90 -18.35 34.68 -5.02
C SER A 90 -19.55 35.60 -4.86
N GLN A 91 -19.78 36.47 -5.84
CA GLN A 91 -20.95 37.34 -5.88
C GLN A 91 -22.26 36.55 -5.93
N GLU A 92 -22.29 35.43 -6.66
CA GLU A 92 -23.49 34.60 -6.76
C GLU A 92 -23.87 34.03 -5.39
N MET A 93 -22.90 33.45 -4.69
CA MET A 93 -23.05 32.93 -3.33
C MET A 93 -23.49 34.02 -2.35
N ALA A 94 -22.87 35.19 -2.41
CA ALA A 94 -23.25 36.35 -1.61
C ALA A 94 -24.71 36.80 -1.86
N SER A 95 -25.15 36.82 -3.12
CA SER A 95 -26.50 37.24 -3.50
C SER A 95 -27.61 36.30 -3.02
N LYS A 96 -27.25 35.04 -2.70
CA LYS A 96 -28.14 34.01 -2.18
C LYS A 96 -27.98 33.79 -0.67
N ASP A 97 -27.05 34.49 -0.01
CA ASP A 97 -26.61 34.22 1.36
C ASP A 97 -26.16 32.75 1.58
N GLU A 98 -25.58 32.14 0.55
CA GLU A 98 -25.08 30.77 0.57
C GLU A 98 -23.57 30.80 0.84
N THR A 99 -23.13 30.27 1.98
CA THR A 99 -21.71 30.08 2.30
C THR A 99 -21.51 28.91 3.24
N PHE A 100 -20.25 28.59 3.54
CA PHE A 100 -19.86 27.53 4.47
C PHE A 100 -19.87 28.04 5.92
N ASP A 101 -20.20 27.17 6.87
CA ASP A 101 -20.30 27.53 8.29
C ASP A 101 -19.00 28.13 8.84
N ARG A 102 -17.84 27.65 8.37
CA ARG A 102 -16.52 28.18 8.76
C ARG A 102 -16.27 29.62 8.31
N TYR A 103 -17.09 30.15 7.40
CA TYR A 103 -17.01 31.53 6.92
C TYR A 103 -18.06 32.43 7.56
N ARG A 104 -18.82 31.91 8.53
CA ARG A 104 -19.66 32.67 9.43
C ARG A 104 -18.95 32.78 10.77
N GLY A 105 -18.85 33.98 11.31
CA GLY A 105 -18.27 34.22 12.62
C GLY A 105 -19.07 35.26 13.38
N TYR A 106 -18.90 35.21 14.70
CA TYR A 106 -19.54 36.11 15.63
C TYR A 106 -18.45 36.72 16.50
N ALA A 107 -18.35 38.05 16.48
CA ALA A 107 -17.35 38.78 17.25
C ALA A 107 -18.01 39.46 18.43
N GLU A 108 -17.52 39.18 19.64
CA GLU A 108 -18.05 39.67 20.90
C GLU A 108 -17.16 40.76 21.49
N PRO A 109 -17.74 41.73 22.22
CA PRO A 109 -16.95 42.74 22.88
C PRO A 109 -16.16 42.16 24.06
N ASN A 110 -14.92 42.61 24.21
CA ASN A 110 -13.96 42.18 25.25
C ASN A 110 -13.39 40.76 25.09
N ASP A 111 -13.51 40.15 23.91
CA ASP A 111 -12.70 38.97 23.61
C ASP A 111 -11.21 39.33 23.66
N LYS A 112 -10.42 38.50 24.36
CA LYS A 112 -8.98 38.75 24.56
C LYS A 112 -8.20 38.73 23.25
N ASP A 113 -8.71 37.99 22.27
CA ASP A 113 -8.15 37.84 20.94
C ASP A 113 -9.23 38.24 19.93
N ALA A 114 -8.84 39.00 18.91
CA ALA A 114 -9.75 39.38 17.83
C ALA A 114 -10.31 38.13 17.14
N THR A 115 -11.61 38.14 16.82
CA THR A 115 -12.27 37.06 16.07
C THR A 115 -11.64 36.97 14.68
N LYS A 116 -11.30 35.76 14.26
CA LYS A 116 -10.64 35.51 12.97
C LYS A 116 -11.47 34.60 12.07
N ILE A 117 -11.63 35.00 10.82
CA ILE A 117 -12.19 34.17 9.75
C ILE A 117 -11.15 34.05 8.65
N ALA A 118 -10.73 32.83 8.33
CA ALA A 118 -9.82 32.57 7.22
C ALA A 118 -10.55 31.90 6.06
N VAL A 119 -10.46 32.48 4.88
CA VAL A 119 -11.09 31.98 3.65
C VAL A 119 -9.99 31.65 2.64
N PRO A 120 -9.99 30.44 2.05
CA PRO A 120 -8.94 30.00 1.15
C PRO A 120 -9.01 30.72 -0.19
N TYR A 121 -7.84 30.95 -0.78
CA TYR A 121 -7.72 31.31 -2.19
C TYR A 121 -7.99 30.07 -3.03
N ALA A 122 -9.27 29.74 -3.22
CA ALA A 122 -9.72 28.57 -3.98
C ALA A 122 -10.72 28.92 -5.10
N TRP A 123 -11.06 30.20 -5.29
CA TRP A 123 -11.99 30.68 -6.32
C TRP A 123 -11.38 31.89 -7.05
N ASP A 124 -11.99 32.26 -8.19
CA ASP A 124 -11.51 33.39 -9.00
C ASP A 124 -11.66 34.75 -8.30
N GLY A 125 -12.54 34.84 -7.30
CA GLY A 125 -12.96 36.10 -6.70
C GLY A 125 -13.77 36.98 -7.67
N PRO A 126 -14.07 38.23 -7.29
CA PRO A 126 -13.85 38.80 -5.96
C PRO A 126 -14.65 38.08 -4.88
N TYR A 127 -14.11 38.10 -3.66
CA TYR A 127 -14.77 37.58 -2.47
C TYR A 127 -15.59 38.69 -1.83
N TYR A 128 -16.69 38.34 -1.16
CA TYR A 128 -17.57 39.30 -0.50
C TYR A 128 -17.64 39.03 0.98
N VAL A 129 -17.70 40.09 1.78
CA VAL A 129 -17.81 40.01 3.24
C VAL A 129 -19.00 40.85 3.68
N LYS A 130 -19.91 40.26 4.40
CA LYS A 130 -21.08 40.90 5.01
C LYS A 130 -20.82 41.05 6.51
N VAL A 131 -21.02 42.25 7.04
CA VAL A 131 -21.03 42.53 8.47
C VAL A 131 -22.44 42.95 8.85
N ASP A 132 -23.09 42.16 9.69
CA ASP A 132 -24.43 42.39 10.23
C ASP A 132 -24.31 42.81 11.71
N TYR A 133 -24.99 43.91 12.06
CA TYR A 133 -25.11 44.39 13.43
C TYR A 133 -26.57 44.58 13.82
N TYR A 134 -26.93 43.98 14.96
CA TYR A 134 -28.23 44.07 15.60
C TYR A 134 -28.07 44.74 16.97
N PRO A 135 -28.39 46.04 17.11
CA PRO A 135 -28.31 46.71 18.40
C PRO A 135 -29.26 46.07 19.42
N GLU A 136 -28.82 45.93 20.68
CA GLU A 136 -29.73 45.54 21.77
C GLU A 136 -30.73 46.67 22.04
N ILE A 137 -32.00 46.44 21.73
CA ILE A 137 -33.10 47.38 21.98
C ILE A 137 -33.80 46.97 23.28
N GLU A 138 -33.28 47.44 24.42
CA GLU A 138 -33.95 47.32 25.71
C GLU A 138 -34.93 48.48 25.94
N GLU A 139 -36.09 48.19 26.52
CA GLU A 139 -37.14 49.18 26.79
C GLU A 139 -36.59 50.30 27.71
N GLY A 140 -36.52 51.52 27.18
CA GLY A 140 -36.02 52.71 27.90
C GLY A 140 -34.52 53.00 27.75
N LYS A 141 -33.76 52.19 26.99
CA LYS A 141 -32.35 52.49 26.64
C LYS A 141 -32.22 52.89 25.16
N THR A 142 -31.33 53.83 24.88
CA THR A 142 -30.99 54.21 23.50
C THR A 142 -30.09 53.14 22.86
N PRO A 143 -30.41 52.66 21.64
CA PRO A 143 -29.54 51.73 20.91
C PRO A 143 -28.16 52.33 20.71
N LYS A 144 -27.11 51.53 20.91
CA LYS A 144 -25.72 51.96 20.74
C LYS A 144 -25.21 51.57 19.34
N ALA A 145 -24.43 52.42 18.70
CA ALA A 145 -23.64 52.03 17.53
C ALA A 145 -22.47 51.11 17.93
N ALA A 146 -22.06 50.24 17.01
CA ALA A 146 -20.88 49.40 17.12
C ALA A 146 -19.70 50.05 16.38
N HIS A 147 -18.53 49.99 16.99
CA HIS A 147 -17.25 50.33 16.38
C HIS A 147 -16.54 49.03 16.03
N VAL A 148 -16.46 48.74 14.74
CA VAL A 148 -15.85 47.52 14.23
C VAL A 148 -14.52 47.87 13.55
N LYS A 149 -13.46 47.24 14.03
CA LYS A 149 -12.13 47.26 13.43
C LYS A 149 -11.94 45.97 12.65
N LEU A 150 -11.96 46.07 11.33
CA LEU A 150 -11.79 44.96 10.39
C LEU A 150 -10.41 45.05 9.73
N THR A 151 -9.61 44.00 9.85
CA THR A 151 -8.28 43.91 9.20
C THR A 151 -8.22 42.67 8.31
N TYR A 152 -7.79 42.82 7.06
CA TYR A 152 -7.55 41.71 6.14
C TYR A 152 -6.05 41.43 6.04
N ASN A 153 -5.62 40.18 6.27
CA ASN A 153 -4.25 39.73 6.10
C ASN A 153 -4.14 38.54 5.14
N ASN A 154 -3.04 38.47 4.39
CA ASN A 154 -2.67 37.27 3.64
C ASN A 154 -1.90 36.32 4.55
N VAL A 155 -2.38 35.09 4.70
CA VAL A 155 -1.78 34.10 5.59
C VAL A 155 -1.60 32.76 4.90
N LYS A 156 -0.53 32.04 5.28
CA LYS A 156 -0.37 30.63 4.95
C LYS A 156 -0.73 29.80 6.18
N LEU A 157 -1.89 29.17 6.14
CA LEU A 157 -2.32 28.22 7.15
C LEU A 157 -1.82 26.81 6.82
N PRO A 158 -1.47 26.00 7.84
CA PRO A 158 -1.08 24.61 7.63
C PRO A 158 -2.27 23.76 7.18
N VAL A 159 -1.99 22.63 6.52
CA VAL A 159 -2.98 21.59 6.29
C VAL A 159 -3.23 20.87 7.62
N GLU A 160 -4.48 20.89 8.06
CA GLU A 160 -4.94 20.21 9.26
C GLU A 160 -5.78 18.99 8.88
N TYR A 161 -6.04 18.11 9.83
CA TYR A 161 -7.10 17.13 9.64
C TYR A 161 -8.43 17.86 9.56
N GLU A 162 -9.34 17.34 8.74
CA GLU A 162 -10.72 17.81 8.81
C GLU A 162 -11.22 17.64 10.25
N PRO A 163 -11.87 18.66 10.86
CA PRO A 163 -12.48 18.50 12.16
C PRO A 163 -13.56 17.42 12.04
N ILE A 164 -13.20 16.21 12.45
CA ILE A 164 -13.99 15.00 12.29
C ILE A 164 -15.38 15.26 12.88
N SER A 165 -16.39 15.33 12.02
CA SER A 165 -17.74 14.95 12.43
C SER A 165 -17.71 13.45 12.68
N ASP A 166 -17.61 13.09 13.97
CA ASP A 166 -17.85 11.77 14.54
C ASP A 166 -17.00 10.57 14.11
N MET A 167 -15.75 10.52 14.56
CA MET A 167 -15.06 9.26 14.90
C MET A 167 -13.95 9.52 15.95
N SER A 168 -14.33 9.36 17.22
CA SER A 168 -13.45 9.48 18.40
C SER A 168 -13.13 8.08 18.94
N CYS A 169 -11.94 7.88 19.51
CA CYS A 169 -11.57 6.64 20.20
C CYS A 169 -12.55 6.38 21.35
N MET A 170 -13.00 5.13 21.56
CA MET A 170 -14.02 4.81 22.57
C MET A 170 -13.68 5.27 24.02
N ALA A 171 -12.39 5.43 24.34
CA ALA A 171 -11.94 5.93 25.66
C ALA A 171 -12.13 7.43 25.83
N GLU A 172 -11.98 8.15 24.72
CA GLU A 172 -12.11 9.59 24.61
C GLU A 172 -13.59 9.96 24.55
N GLU A 173 -14.40 9.11 23.91
CA GLU A 173 -15.86 9.18 23.94
C GLU A 173 -16.43 8.98 25.35
N ALA A 174 -15.86 8.08 26.15
CA ALA A 174 -16.29 7.84 27.53
C ALA A 174 -16.04 9.02 28.49
N LEU A 175 -15.20 9.98 28.09
CA LEU A 175 -14.91 11.20 28.83
C LEU A 175 -15.81 12.39 28.42
N LYS A 176 -16.52 12.33 27.27
CA LYS A 176 -17.38 13.42 26.76
C LYS A 176 -18.60 13.63 27.65
N GLN A 177 -18.63 14.71 28.42
CA GLN A 177 -19.86 15.23 29.06
C GLN A 177 -20.02 16.77 28.95
N THR A 178 -19.02 17.55 28.52
CA THR A 178 -19.12 19.03 28.45
C THR A 178 -18.35 19.67 27.28
N THR A 179 -18.61 20.97 27.00
CA THR A 179 -17.95 21.79 25.97
C THR A 179 -16.48 22.12 26.25
N ASP A 180 -16.02 22.02 27.51
CA ASP A 180 -14.67 22.38 27.95
C ASP A 180 -13.61 21.27 27.75
N GLU A 181 -14.02 20.08 27.30
CA GLU A 181 -13.18 18.86 27.20
C GLU A 181 -12.48 18.70 25.84
N LYS A 182 -12.99 19.34 24.77
CA LYS A 182 -12.40 19.29 23.41
C LYS A 182 -10.93 19.73 23.35
N PRO A 183 -10.50 20.80 24.04
CA PRO A 183 -9.08 21.21 24.04
C PRO A 183 -8.16 20.23 24.77
N LEU A 184 -8.66 19.51 25.79
CA LEU A 184 -7.88 18.47 26.46
C LEU A 184 -7.66 17.27 25.55
N LEU A 185 -8.70 16.86 24.83
CA LEU A 185 -8.63 15.77 23.87
C LEU A 185 -7.66 16.09 22.73
N ALA A 186 -7.72 17.31 22.18
CA ALA A 186 -6.78 17.79 21.17
C ALA A 186 -5.33 17.76 21.67
N LEU A 187 -5.08 18.11 22.94
CA LEU A 187 -3.76 18.04 23.56
C LEU A 187 -3.27 16.59 23.72
N MET A 188 -4.14 15.67 24.14
CA MET A 188 -3.79 14.25 24.25
C MET A 188 -3.41 13.65 22.89
N HIS A 189 -4.18 13.97 21.84
CA HIS A 189 -3.85 13.60 20.46
C HIS A 189 -2.55 14.22 19.99
N ALA A 190 -2.30 15.49 20.31
CA ALA A 190 -1.06 16.16 19.93
C ALA A 190 0.16 15.52 20.63
N ILE A 191 0.05 15.10 21.89
CA ILE A 191 1.13 14.38 22.59
C ILE A 191 1.43 13.05 21.90
N GLN A 192 0.41 12.25 21.57
CA GLN A 192 0.59 10.98 20.87
C GLN A 192 1.23 11.19 19.49
N LYS A 193 0.69 12.15 18.71
CA LYS A 193 1.05 12.36 17.31
C LYS A 193 2.40 13.08 17.14
N GLN A 194 2.74 14.02 18.03
CA GLN A 194 3.88 14.92 17.87
C GLN A 194 5.03 14.64 18.83
N VAL A 195 4.76 14.08 20.02
CA VAL A 195 5.76 13.94 21.09
C VAL A 195 6.20 12.48 21.23
N LEU A 196 5.25 11.56 21.45
CA LEU A 196 5.57 10.15 21.67
C LEU A 196 6.06 9.45 20.39
N SER A 197 5.68 9.94 19.21
CA SER A 197 6.13 9.41 17.93
C SER A 197 7.62 9.63 17.63
N GLN A 198 8.29 10.53 18.38
CA GLN A 198 9.69 10.94 18.15
C GLN A 198 10.73 9.84 18.46
N SER A 199 10.36 8.79 19.18
CA SER A 199 11.28 7.73 19.60
C SER A 199 10.61 6.36 19.59
N GLU A 200 11.42 5.30 19.59
CA GLU A 200 10.94 3.92 19.66
C GLU A 200 10.23 3.65 20.99
N GLN A 201 10.81 4.08 22.11
CA GLN A 201 10.24 3.91 23.44
C GLN A 201 8.97 4.77 23.66
N GLY A 202 8.84 5.89 22.95
CA GLY A 202 7.61 6.68 22.92
C GLY A 202 6.49 6.02 22.11
N ARG A 203 6.84 5.28 21.04
CA ARG A 203 5.88 4.45 20.28
C ARG A 203 5.41 3.26 21.10
N ASP A 204 6.29 2.64 21.89
CA ASP A 204 5.89 1.58 22.83
C ASP A 204 4.88 2.10 23.87
N LEU A 205 5.05 3.35 24.33
CA LEU A 205 4.09 3.99 25.24
C LEU A 205 2.73 4.24 24.56
N THR A 206 2.73 4.56 23.26
CA THR A 206 1.51 4.72 22.46
C THR A 206 0.81 3.38 22.24
N SER A 207 1.58 2.31 21.99
CA SER A 207 1.05 0.94 21.91
C SER A 207 0.42 0.51 23.25
N LEU A 208 1.10 0.76 24.36
CA LEU A 208 0.58 0.47 25.71
C LEU A 208 -0.71 1.26 25.99
N TYR A 209 -0.79 2.53 25.57
CA TYR A 209 -2.03 3.32 25.67
C TYR A 209 -3.21 2.63 24.96
N TYR A 210 -3.02 2.14 23.73
CA TYR A 210 -4.09 1.44 23.00
C TYR A 210 -4.43 0.08 23.60
N LYS A 211 -3.45 -0.68 24.10
CA LYS A 211 -3.70 -1.94 24.84
C LYS A 211 -4.55 -1.72 26.10
N VAL A 212 -4.32 -0.60 26.80
CA VAL A 212 -4.99 -0.24 28.05
C VAL A 212 -6.38 0.37 27.82
N SER A 213 -6.56 1.05 26.70
CA SER A 213 -7.73 1.84 26.36
C SER A 213 -9.07 1.11 26.61
N PRO A 214 -9.34 -0.12 26.11
CA PRO A 214 -10.62 -0.81 26.31
C PRO A 214 -10.99 -1.05 27.79
N TYR A 215 -9.99 -1.29 28.64
CA TYR A 215 -10.19 -1.59 30.05
C TYR A 215 -10.45 -0.33 30.88
N VAL A 216 -9.77 0.76 30.52
CA VAL A 216 -10.02 2.09 31.08
C VAL A 216 -11.41 2.57 30.65
N VAL A 217 -11.79 2.41 29.38
CA VAL A 217 -13.14 2.71 28.87
C VAL A 217 -14.20 2.05 29.73
N LYS A 218 -14.09 0.73 29.93
CA LYS A 218 -15.02 -0.04 30.76
C LYS A 218 -15.11 0.54 32.18
N THR A 219 -13.97 0.88 32.78
CA THR A 219 -13.93 1.45 34.14
C THR A 219 -14.60 2.82 34.21
N LEU A 220 -14.36 3.69 33.23
CA LEU A 220 -14.90 5.06 33.19
C LEU A 220 -16.37 5.13 32.77
N LEU A 221 -16.84 4.19 31.94
CA LEU A 221 -18.26 4.09 31.55
C LEU A 221 -19.15 3.76 32.76
N PHE A 222 -18.71 2.82 33.61
CA PHE A 222 -19.52 2.31 34.72
C PHE A 222 -19.21 2.94 36.09
N ASN A 223 -18.20 3.82 36.20
CA ASN A 223 -17.86 4.49 37.45
C ASN A 223 -17.74 6.02 37.27
N LYS A 224 -18.80 6.72 37.66
CA LYS A 224 -18.91 8.19 37.54
C LYS A 224 -17.84 8.93 38.34
N ASP A 225 -17.51 8.48 39.55
CA ASP A 225 -16.55 9.15 40.42
C ASP A 225 -15.12 9.06 39.84
N LYS A 226 -14.74 7.88 39.33
CA LYS A 226 -13.47 7.70 38.61
C LYS A 226 -13.41 8.56 37.35
N ARG A 227 -14.51 8.69 36.60
CA ARG A 227 -14.58 9.56 35.43
C ARG A 227 -14.38 11.04 35.78
N THR A 228 -15.07 11.55 36.80
CA THR A 228 -14.88 12.93 37.27
C THR A 228 -13.46 13.19 37.76
N GLN A 229 -12.88 12.25 38.53
CA GLN A 229 -11.52 12.40 39.04
C GLN A 229 -10.47 12.38 37.91
N THR A 230 -10.65 11.53 36.90
CA THR A 230 -9.79 11.47 35.70
C THR A 230 -9.79 12.81 34.96
N TYR A 231 -10.96 13.43 34.83
CA TYR A 231 -11.09 14.74 34.20
C TYR A 231 -10.34 15.84 34.97
N GLU A 232 -10.54 15.92 36.29
CA GLU A 232 -9.83 16.93 37.12
C GLU A 232 -8.30 16.73 37.10
N ASP A 233 -7.84 15.48 37.03
CA ASP A 233 -6.42 15.16 36.90
C ASP A 233 -5.85 15.60 35.54
N LEU A 234 -6.57 15.37 34.44
CA LEU A 234 -6.17 15.85 33.11
C LEU A 234 -6.21 17.38 33.02
N LYS A 235 -7.18 18.03 33.65
CA LYS A 235 -7.27 19.50 33.71
C LYS A 235 -6.10 20.11 34.46
N THR A 236 -5.71 19.47 35.57
CA THR A 236 -4.50 19.83 36.33
C THR A 236 -3.25 19.75 35.44
N LEU A 237 -3.15 18.72 34.60
CA LEU A 237 -1.99 18.49 33.72
C LEU A 237 -2.01 19.29 32.41
N LYS A 238 -3.08 20.02 32.10
CA LYS A 238 -3.23 20.79 30.86
C LYS A 238 -2.03 21.72 30.56
N PRO A 239 -1.48 22.48 31.52
CA PRO A 239 -0.32 23.34 31.26
C PRO A 239 0.94 22.55 30.89
N ALA A 240 1.20 21.43 31.57
CA ALA A 240 2.32 20.55 31.29
C ALA A 240 2.18 19.88 29.91
N MET A 241 0.97 19.41 29.58
CA MET A 241 0.65 18.83 28.27
C MET A 241 0.81 19.83 27.13
N THR A 242 0.35 21.07 27.34
CA THR A 242 0.51 22.17 26.37
C THR A 242 1.98 22.49 26.14
N ALA A 243 2.77 22.57 27.22
CA ALA A 243 4.20 22.82 27.11
C ALA A 243 4.94 21.69 26.41
N LEU A 244 4.53 20.44 26.64
CA LEU A 244 5.08 19.25 25.99
C LEU A 244 4.86 19.28 24.47
N VAL A 245 3.62 19.60 24.05
CA VAL A 245 3.22 19.72 22.64
C VAL A 245 3.95 20.87 21.96
N ASN A 246 4.01 22.02 22.62
CA ASN A 246 4.62 23.22 22.06
C ASN A 246 6.17 23.20 22.12
N GLY A 247 6.76 22.19 22.75
CA GLY A 247 8.21 22.11 22.96
C GLY A 247 8.76 23.25 23.81
N THR A 248 7.99 23.74 24.78
CA THR A 248 8.38 24.85 25.68
C THR A 248 8.79 24.32 27.04
N ALA A 249 9.67 25.04 27.74
CA ALA A 249 10.11 24.67 29.08
C ALA A 249 8.93 24.68 30.09
N TYR A 250 8.87 23.65 30.94
CA TYR A 250 7.89 23.54 32.02
C TYR A 250 8.46 22.75 33.17
N THR A 251 8.30 23.25 34.40
CA THR A 251 8.69 22.53 35.62
C THR A 251 7.47 21.86 36.23
N LEU A 252 7.50 20.53 36.32
CA LEU A 252 6.40 19.76 36.89
C LEU A 252 6.20 20.12 38.36
N THR A 253 4.98 20.46 38.76
CA THR A 253 4.66 20.82 40.14
C THR A 253 4.38 19.57 41.00
N LYS A 254 4.32 19.72 42.33
CA LYS A 254 3.84 18.64 43.21
C LYS A 254 2.38 18.27 42.94
N THR A 255 1.58 19.23 42.45
CA THR A 255 0.19 19.00 42.05
C THR A 255 0.12 18.15 40.78
N ASP A 256 0.98 18.45 39.79
CA ASP A 256 1.11 17.65 38.56
C ASP A 256 1.51 16.21 38.87
N GLN A 257 2.53 16.03 39.72
CA GLN A 257 2.96 14.71 40.18
C GLN A 257 1.81 13.92 40.84
N THR A 258 0.99 14.59 41.66
CA THR A 258 -0.15 13.92 42.32
C THR A 258 -1.20 13.48 41.31
N ALA A 259 -1.50 14.30 40.29
CA ALA A 259 -2.42 13.95 39.21
C ALA A 259 -1.88 12.78 38.36
N ILE A 260 -0.59 12.80 38.00
CA ILE A 260 0.08 11.71 37.27
C ILE A 260 -0.02 10.38 38.04
N ASN A 261 0.24 10.40 39.35
CA ASN A 261 0.18 9.20 40.18
C ASN A 261 -1.24 8.62 40.29
N ARG A 262 -2.28 9.47 40.31
CA ARG A 262 -3.68 9.02 40.29
C ARG A 262 -4.09 8.41 38.95
N LEU A 263 -3.69 9.02 37.83
CA LEU A 263 -3.93 8.48 36.49
C LEU A 263 -3.17 7.15 36.27
N HIS A 264 -1.96 7.04 36.78
CA HIS A 264 -1.20 5.79 36.80
C HIS A 264 -1.92 4.69 37.59
N ALA A 265 -2.41 4.99 38.80
CA ALA A 265 -3.15 4.01 39.60
C ALA A 265 -4.44 3.56 38.90
N LEU A 266 -5.19 4.48 38.29
CA LEU A 266 -6.40 4.18 37.54
C LEU A 266 -6.13 3.21 36.37
N THR A 267 -5.13 3.53 35.54
CA THR A 267 -4.79 2.74 34.34
C THR A 267 -4.29 1.35 34.71
N ARG A 268 -3.45 1.24 35.75
CA ARG A 268 -3.00 -0.03 36.32
C ARG A 268 -4.16 -0.86 36.85
N ASP A 269 -5.01 -0.29 37.70
CA ASP A 269 -6.11 -1.02 38.37
C ASP A 269 -7.24 -1.42 37.41
N ALA A 270 -7.38 -0.70 36.30
CA ALA A 270 -8.33 -1.04 35.25
C ALA A 270 -7.86 -2.24 34.40
N SER A 271 -6.55 -2.49 34.31
CA SER A 271 -5.94 -3.40 33.33
C SER A 271 -5.69 -4.81 33.87
N PRO A 272 -5.67 -5.85 33.00
CA PRO A 272 -5.21 -7.20 33.35
C PRO A 272 -3.77 -7.22 33.90
N GLU A 273 -3.42 -8.22 34.71
CA GLU A 273 -2.13 -8.32 35.44
C GLU A 273 -0.90 -8.19 34.54
N VAL A 274 -0.95 -8.77 33.33
CA VAL A 274 0.12 -8.67 32.32
C VAL A 274 0.34 -7.22 31.89
N ILE A 275 -0.74 -6.51 31.57
CA ILE A 275 -0.71 -5.10 31.15
C ILE A 275 -0.37 -4.18 32.33
N ALA A 276 -0.87 -4.47 33.53
CA ALA A 276 -0.55 -3.74 34.75
C ALA A 276 0.94 -3.80 35.09
N THR A 277 1.61 -4.92 34.77
CA THR A 277 3.07 -5.06 34.90
C THR A 277 3.83 -4.13 33.94
N GLU A 278 3.40 -4.05 32.68
CA GLU A 278 3.96 -3.12 31.68
C GLU A 278 3.78 -1.66 32.12
N ILE A 279 2.59 -1.29 32.63
CA ILE A 279 2.29 0.06 33.16
C ILE A 279 3.23 0.44 34.31
N ASN A 280 3.42 -0.44 35.29
CA ASN A 280 4.30 -0.16 36.44
C ASN A 280 5.77 -0.01 36.00
N GLN A 281 6.22 -0.79 35.01
CA GLN A 281 7.58 -0.70 34.49
C GLN A 281 7.85 0.64 33.79
N VAL A 282 6.87 1.15 33.03
CA VAL A 282 6.92 2.49 32.43
C VAL A 282 6.96 3.56 33.51
N ALA A 283 6.09 3.48 34.52
CA ALA A 283 6.05 4.44 35.62
C ALA A 283 7.38 4.53 36.38
N LYS A 284 8.02 3.39 36.63
CA LYS A 284 9.36 3.32 37.24
C LYS A 284 10.43 3.96 36.36
N THR A 285 10.35 3.73 35.05
CA THR A 285 11.28 4.30 34.06
C THR A 285 11.13 5.83 33.96
N ALA A 286 9.91 6.34 34.08
CA ALA A 286 9.58 7.77 34.09
C ALA A 286 9.86 8.47 35.44
N GLY A 287 10.11 7.71 36.52
CA GLY A 287 10.37 8.29 37.85
C GLY A 287 9.19 9.07 38.45
N ILE A 288 7.95 8.68 38.14
CA ILE A 288 6.74 9.47 38.47
C ILE A 288 6.56 9.75 39.97
N GLU A 289 7.13 8.93 40.84
CA GLU A 289 7.08 9.10 42.30
C GLU A 289 7.91 10.28 42.83
N THR A 290 8.83 10.83 42.03
CA THR A 290 9.74 11.91 42.45
C THR A 290 9.80 13.08 41.45
N ILE A 291 8.88 13.10 40.49
CA ILE A 291 8.96 13.99 39.31
C ILE A 291 8.61 15.45 39.60
N GLY A 292 7.97 15.74 40.73
CA GLY A 292 7.62 17.09 41.15
C GLY A 292 8.85 17.93 41.50
N GLY A 293 8.99 19.07 40.82
CA GLY A 293 10.15 19.96 40.87
C GLY A 293 11.16 19.71 39.75
N SER A 294 10.96 18.69 38.91
CA SER A 294 11.84 18.39 37.78
C SER A 294 11.38 19.09 36.50
N ASP A 295 12.32 19.30 35.58
CA ASP A 295 12.01 19.79 34.24
C ASP A 295 11.29 18.70 33.44
N LEU A 296 10.25 19.09 32.69
CA LEU A 296 9.46 18.20 31.86
C LEU A 296 10.33 17.38 30.89
N SER A 297 11.45 17.91 30.40
CA SER A 297 12.36 17.18 29.52
C SER A 297 13.05 16.00 30.20
N GLU A 298 13.28 16.05 31.52
CA GLU A 298 13.90 14.94 32.27
C GLU A 298 12.94 13.75 32.42
N ALA A 299 11.63 13.99 32.43
CA ALA A 299 10.59 12.94 32.47
C ALA A 299 10.56 12.09 31.19
N PHE A 300 10.86 12.71 30.04
CA PHE A 300 10.71 12.09 28.72
C PHE A 300 12.04 11.61 28.11
N LYS A 301 13.17 12.03 28.69
CA LYS A 301 14.52 11.62 28.31
C LYS A 301 14.78 10.10 28.39
N PRO A 302 14.31 9.35 29.40
CA PRO A 302 14.45 7.89 29.44
C PRO A 302 13.76 7.19 28.26
N PHE A 303 12.76 7.83 27.66
CA PHE A 303 12.04 7.34 26.50
C PHE A 303 12.64 7.83 25.17
N GLY A 304 13.83 8.43 25.16
CA GLY A 304 14.50 8.88 23.93
C GLY A 304 13.84 10.07 23.24
N ILE A 305 12.88 10.73 23.89
CA ILE A 305 12.15 11.89 23.35
C ILE A 305 12.95 13.15 23.66
N LYS A 306 13.26 13.93 22.61
CA LYS A 306 13.99 15.20 22.72
C LYS A 306 13.00 16.35 22.71
N VAL A 307 12.57 16.81 23.89
CA VAL A 307 11.84 18.07 24.01
C VAL A 307 12.81 19.19 23.60
N LYS A 308 12.55 19.87 22.47
CA LYS A 308 13.44 20.90 21.92
C LYS A 308 13.63 22.03 22.93
N SER A 309 14.87 22.22 23.38
CA SER A 309 15.37 23.54 23.74
C SER A 309 15.65 24.28 22.40
N GLU A 310 15.08 25.47 22.24
CA GLU A 310 14.89 26.22 20.98
C GLU A 310 16.03 26.19 19.94
N ALA A 311 15.65 26.27 18.66
CA ALA A 311 16.52 26.79 17.61
C ALA A 311 16.58 28.32 17.71
N LYS A 312 17.76 28.88 17.94
CA LYS A 312 17.98 30.31 18.15
C LYS A 312 17.64 31.14 16.90
N THR A 313 16.81 32.16 17.06
CA THR A 313 16.49 33.21 16.07
C THR A 313 17.75 33.99 15.67
N ARG A 314 17.90 34.28 14.36
CA ARG A 314 19.09 34.95 13.79
C ARG A 314 18.71 36.21 13.01
N PHE A 315 19.51 37.25 13.15
CA PHE A 315 19.35 38.54 12.45
C PHE A 315 20.56 38.84 11.57
N ILE A 316 20.32 39.24 10.32
CA ILE A 316 21.30 39.92 9.47
C ILE A 316 21.33 41.40 9.86
N VAL A 317 22.51 41.92 10.17
CA VAL A 317 22.73 43.30 10.56
C VAL A 317 23.67 43.95 9.55
N LYS A 318 23.18 45.00 8.91
CA LYS A 318 23.99 45.86 8.04
C LYS A 318 24.61 46.98 8.87
N LEU A 319 25.92 47.14 8.80
CA LEU A 319 26.63 48.24 9.46
C LEU A 319 26.81 49.44 8.52
N LYS A 320 26.74 50.65 9.09
CA LYS A 320 27.00 51.91 8.38
C LYS A 320 28.48 52.02 7.96
N PRO A 321 28.82 52.80 6.92
CA PRO A 321 30.21 52.97 6.49
C PRO A 321 31.14 53.43 7.62
N GLY A 322 32.32 52.80 7.74
CA GLY A 322 33.30 53.09 8.79
C GLY A 322 33.07 52.35 10.12
N HIS A 323 31.95 51.65 10.28
CA HIS A 323 31.67 50.82 11.45
C HIS A 323 32.04 49.34 11.23
N THR A 324 32.40 48.66 12.31
CA THR A 324 32.69 47.21 12.33
C THR A 324 31.93 46.55 13.49
N GLN A 325 31.94 45.21 13.54
CA GLN A 325 31.37 44.44 14.66
C GLN A 325 31.84 44.93 16.04
N ARG A 326 33.07 45.46 16.15
CA ARG A 326 33.64 45.97 17.41
C ARG A 326 33.01 47.29 17.86
N THR A 327 32.48 48.06 16.92
CA THR A 327 31.82 49.35 17.19
C THR A 327 30.30 49.22 17.40
N MET A 328 29.73 48.05 17.09
CA MET A 328 28.32 47.76 17.32
C MET A 328 28.08 47.46 18.80
N LYS A 329 27.28 48.29 19.44
CA LYS A 329 26.84 48.09 20.83
C LYS A 329 25.38 47.66 20.88
N ILE A 330 25.08 46.71 21.75
CA ILE A 330 23.73 46.24 22.09
C ILE A 330 23.51 46.59 23.56
N ALA A 331 22.53 47.45 23.85
CA ALA A 331 22.25 47.94 25.21
C ALA A 331 23.49 48.46 25.99
N GLY A 332 24.45 49.06 25.29
CA GLY A 332 25.68 49.63 25.89
C GLY A 332 26.89 48.70 25.97
N ALA A 333 26.72 47.39 25.74
CA ALA A 333 27.80 46.39 25.72
C ALA A 333 28.16 45.95 24.30
N GLN A 334 29.36 45.38 24.12
CA GLN A 334 29.81 44.83 22.83
C GLN A 334 29.04 43.52 22.54
N ALA A 335 28.62 43.31 21.29
CA ALA A 335 27.85 42.13 20.90
C ALA A 335 28.67 40.83 21.11
N PRO A 336 28.12 39.84 21.85
CA PRO A 336 28.89 38.68 22.32
C PRO A 336 29.11 37.59 21.25
N ASP A 337 28.18 37.42 20.31
CA ASP A 337 28.27 36.38 19.28
C ASP A 337 27.84 36.93 17.91
N VAL A 338 28.83 37.10 17.02
CA VAL A 338 28.65 37.78 15.74
C VAL A 338 29.37 36.99 14.66
N GLU A 339 28.61 36.37 13.75
CA GLU A 339 29.16 35.69 12.58
C GLU A 339 29.34 36.70 11.43
N LYS A 340 30.48 36.65 10.73
CA LYS A 340 30.73 37.55 9.60
C LYS A 340 30.06 37.01 8.34
N LEU A 341 29.27 37.85 7.69
CA LEU A 341 28.65 37.52 6.41
C LEU A 341 29.45 38.18 5.28
N SER A 342 29.96 37.38 4.35
CA SER A 342 30.79 37.87 3.23
C SER A 342 29.92 38.41 2.08
N LEU A 343 29.08 39.40 2.39
CA LEU A 343 28.28 40.17 1.43
C LEU A 343 28.85 41.59 1.37
N GLY A 344 28.98 42.18 0.17
CA GLY A 344 29.55 43.52 0.03
C GLY A 344 31.03 43.64 0.44
N LYS A 345 31.44 44.78 1.01
CA LYS A 345 32.81 44.98 1.53
C LYS A 345 33.00 44.19 2.84
N THR A 346 34.21 43.68 3.09
CA THR A 346 34.49 42.85 4.27
C THR A 346 34.12 43.54 5.58
N GLY A 347 33.22 42.92 6.36
CA GLY A 347 32.77 43.42 7.67
C GLY A 347 31.54 44.32 7.63
N GLU A 348 30.92 44.48 6.46
CA GLU A 348 29.73 45.31 6.25
C GLU A 348 28.43 44.63 6.73
N PHE A 349 28.35 43.31 6.61
CA PHE A 349 27.22 42.50 7.06
C PHE A 349 27.66 41.51 8.13
N VAL A 350 26.85 41.37 9.17
CA VAL A 350 27.07 40.40 10.24
C VAL A 350 25.77 39.69 10.62
N ILE A 351 25.86 38.48 11.15
CA ILE A 351 24.73 37.76 11.73
C ILE A 351 24.84 37.83 13.26
N VAL A 352 23.73 38.20 13.90
CA VAL A 352 23.59 38.20 15.37
C VAL A 352 22.51 37.18 15.74
N THR A 353 22.87 36.23 16.59
CA THR A 353 21.99 35.16 17.05
C THR A 353 21.49 35.48 18.46
N GLU A 354 20.24 35.15 18.77
CA GLU A 354 19.73 35.32 20.13
C GLU A 354 20.44 34.41 21.15
N ASP A 355 20.64 34.93 22.36
CA ASP A 355 21.19 34.18 23.47
C ASP A 355 20.17 34.14 24.63
N PRO A 356 19.43 33.02 24.80
CA PRO A 356 18.39 32.91 25.82
C PRO A 356 18.96 32.87 27.25
N THR A 357 20.28 32.77 27.43
CA THR A 357 20.93 32.85 28.75
C THR A 357 21.02 34.30 29.26
N VAL A 358 20.80 35.29 28.39
CA VAL A 358 20.81 36.71 28.75
C VAL A 358 19.43 37.12 29.28
N LYS A 359 19.38 37.52 30.55
CA LYS A 359 18.16 37.95 31.24
C LYS A 359 17.44 39.07 30.46
N ASN A 360 16.16 38.88 30.16
CA ASN A 360 15.27 39.84 29.46
C ASN A 360 15.63 40.14 27.97
N GLN A 361 16.38 39.27 27.29
CA GLN A 361 16.68 39.42 25.86
C GLN A 361 15.87 38.43 25.01
N SER A 362 14.64 38.78 24.62
CA SER A 362 13.91 38.04 23.58
C SER A 362 14.38 38.44 22.17
N ALA A 363 14.08 37.63 21.15
CA ALA A 363 14.29 37.97 19.74
C ALA A 363 13.82 39.40 19.39
N ALA A 364 12.64 39.78 19.89
CA ALA A 364 12.06 41.11 19.66
C ALA A 364 12.88 42.23 20.32
N VAL A 365 13.31 42.03 21.57
CA VAL A 365 14.15 42.99 22.32
C VAL A 365 15.53 43.12 21.69
N LEU A 366 16.11 42.02 21.23
CA LEU A 366 17.39 41.99 20.51
C LEU A 366 17.29 42.76 19.19
N LYS A 367 16.27 42.47 18.37
CA LYS A 367 15.99 43.19 17.10
C LYS A 367 15.85 44.70 17.33
N GLN A 368 15.11 45.11 18.36
CA GLN A 368 14.93 46.53 18.68
C GLN A 368 16.22 47.18 19.18
N SER A 369 17.03 46.46 19.97
CA SER A 369 18.32 46.95 20.47
C SER A 369 19.34 47.11 19.35
N LEU A 370 19.37 46.18 18.39
CA LEU A 370 20.20 46.27 17.19
C LEU A 370 19.79 47.47 16.33
N LYS A 371 18.48 47.69 16.12
CA LYS A 371 17.97 48.86 15.37
C LYS A 371 18.31 50.20 16.02
N LYS A 372 18.42 50.26 17.35
CA LYS A 372 18.79 51.47 18.10
C LYS A 372 20.30 51.75 18.12
N SER A 373 21.12 50.81 17.67
CA SER A 373 22.58 50.97 17.67
C SER A 373 23.01 52.00 16.62
N SER A 374 23.83 52.98 16.99
CA SER A 374 24.27 54.04 16.08
C SER A 374 25.09 53.52 14.88
N ALA A 375 25.77 52.37 15.06
CA ALA A 375 26.57 51.69 14.06
C ALA A 375 25.77 50.89 13.02
N VAL A 376 24.48 50.64 13.28
CA VAL A 376 23.61 49.79 12.46
C VAL A 376 22.82 50.64 11.48
N GLU A 377 22.80 50.20 10.23
CA GLU A 377 22.04 50.79 9.14
C GLU A 377 20.63 50.18 9.09
N TYR A 378 20.55 48.85 9.10
CA TYR A 378 19.29 48.12 9.24
C TYR A 378 19.52 46.72 9.85
N VAL A 379 18.41 46.12 10.29
CA VAL A 379 18.36 44.77 10.87
C VAL A 379 17.25 44.01 10.17
N GLU A 380 17.60 42.85 9.62
CA GLU A 380 16.72 41.92 8.94
C GLU A 380 16.79 40.57 9.66
N GLU A 381 15.69 39.83 9.68
CA GLU A 381 15.67 38.49 10.26
C GLU A 381 16.03 37.47 9.18
N VAL A 382 16.82 36.44 9.51
CA VAL A 382 17.22 35.44 8.52
C VAL A 382 16.00 34.65 8.07
N GLN A 383 15.53 34.89 6.85
CA GLN A 383 14.43 34.16 6.24
C GLN A 383 14.91 32.91 5.50
N THR A 384 14.07 31.88 5.47
CA THR A 384 14.31 30.66 4.67
C THR A 384 13.48 30.72 3.40
N TYR A 385 14.13 30.67 2.23
CA TYR A 385 13.46 30.62 0.93
C TYR A 385 13.38 29.17 0.42
N ARG A 386 12.25 28.81 -0.21
CA ARG A 386 12.05 27.54 -0.93
C ARG A 386 11.63 27.84 -2.37
N ALA A 387 11.93 26.95 -3.31
CA ALA A 387 11.42 27.04 -4.68
C ALA A 387 9.90 26.83 -4.68
N THR A 388 9.13 27.62 -5.45
CA THR A 388 7.66 27.63 -5.44
C THR A 388 7.06 26.61 -6.41
N GLY A 389 6.21 25.73 -5.88
CA GLY A 389 5.14 25.01 -6.59
C GLY A 389 3.82 25.26 -5.85
N ASP A 390 2.74 24.55 -6.21
CA ASP A 390 1.41 24.67 -5.60
C ASP A 390 1.46 24.71 -4.06
N ILE A 391 0.70 25.62 -3.44
CA ILE A 391 0.98 26.09 -2.08
C ILE A 391 0.96 24.99 -1.00
N ASN A 392 0.20 23.91 -1.22
CA ASN A 392 0.09 22.77 -0.33
C ASN A 392 0.77 21.49 -0.86
N TYR A 393 1.56 21.55 -1.95
CA TYR A 393 2.31 20.39 -2.46
C TYR A 393 3.32 19.83 -1.44
N ASP A 394 3.85 20.70 -0.58
CA ASP A 394 4.71 20.29 0.55
C ASP A 394 3.94 19.49 1.62
N TYR A 395 2.64 19.26 1.50
CA TYR A 395 1.88 18.38 2.40
C TYR A 395 1.52 17.02 1.75
N GLN A 396 1.72 16.86 0.44
CA GLN A 396 1.36 15.65 -0.31
C GLN A 396 2.49 14.61 -0.31
N TRP A 397 2.73 13.95 0.82
CA TRP A 397 3.81 12.95 0.95
C TRP A 397 3.70 11.79 -0.07
N SER A 398 2.47 11.44 -0.48
CA SER A 398 2.24 10.38 -1.47
C SER A 398 2.85 10.71 -2.84
N LEU A 399 3.06 12.00 -3.14
CA LEU A 399 3.60 12.52 -4.39
C LEU A 399 5.00 13.14 -4.23
N ASN A 400 5.31 13.71 -3.06
CA ASN A 400 6.48 14.54 -2.80
C ASN A 400 7.37 13.92 -1.71
N GLN A 401 8.60 13.51 -2.06
CA GLN A 401 9.57 12.95 -1.11
C GLN A 401 10.08 13.97 -0.07
N LYS A 402 9.91 15.27 -0.32
CA LYS A 402 10.31 16.37 0.56
C LYS A 402 9.13 17.04 1.27
N SER A 403 8.04 16.30 1.44
CA SER A 403 6.88 16.75 2.20
C SER A 403 7.23 17.12 3.65
N ASN A 404 6.42 18.01 4.23
CA ASN A 404 6.39 18.38 5.64
C ASN A 404 5.95 17.20 6.53
N VAL A 405 5.31 16.18 5.95
CA VAL A 405 5.05 14.91 6.61
C VAL A 405 6.30 14.04 6.54
N GLU A 406 6.84 13.69 7.70
CA GLU A 406 7.95 12.75 7.79
C GLU A 406 7.55 11.40 7.20
N GLN A 407 8.39 10.89 6.30
CA GLN A 407 8.10 9.69 5.53
C GLN A 407 9.37 8.85 5.35
N PHE A 408 9.17 7.54 5.17
CA PHE A 408 10.25 6.65 4.77
C PHE A 408 10.61 6.86 3.30
N PRO A 409 11.87 6.62 2.90
CA PRO A 409 12.26 6.64 1.50
C PRO A 409 11.36 5.72 0.66
N ASN A 410 10.90 6.24 -0.48
CA ASN A 410 10.00 5.52 -1.40
C ASN A 410 8.66 5.11 -0.78
N ALA A 411 8.13 5.81 0.23
CA ALA A 411 6.79 5.53 0.75
C ALA A 411 5.68 5.87 -0.28
N GLY A 412 5.84 6.96 -1.04
CA GLY A 412 4.86 7.42 -2.04
C GLY A 412 4.74 6.54 -3.31
N ILE A 413 4.00 7.04 -4.31
CA ILE A 413 3.59 6.27 -5.51
C ILE A 413 4.54 6.42 -6.73
N GLY A 414 5.69 7.08 -6.55
CA GLY A 414 6.66 7.32 -7.62
C GLY A 414 6.27 8.46 -8.57
N PHE A 415 5.52 9.44 -8.08
CA PHE A 415 5.03 10.57 -8.89
C PHE A 415 6.15 11.45 -9.45
N GLU A 416 7.14 11.86 -8.64
CA GLU A 416 8.26 12.69 -9.14
C GLU A 416 9.07 12.03 -10.27
N GLN A 417 9.22 10.70 -10.23
CA GLN A 417 9.86 9.94 -11.30
C GLN A 417 8.96 9.89 -12.54
N PHE A 418 7.66 9.79 -12.35
CA PHE A 418 6.68 9.88 -13.43
C PHE A 418 6.68 11.27 -14.09
N GLU A 419 6.75 12.37 -13.34
CA GLU A 419 6.88 13.74 -13.87
C GLU A 419 8.06 13.84 -14.84
N LYS A 420 9.21 13.32 -14.43
CA LYS A 420 10.42 13.28 -15.26
C LYS A 420 10.23 12.40 -16.50
N TYR A 421 9.54 11.26 -16.36
CA TYR A 421 9.24 10.38 -17.49
C TYR A 421 8.30 11.02 -18.53
N ARG A 422 7.32 11.81 -18.06
CA ARG A 422 6.32 12.47 -18.91
C ARG A 422 6.73 13.85 -19.39
N ALA A 423 7.83 14.43 -18.91
CA ALA A 423 8.31 15.73 -19.36
C ALA A 423 8.34 15.81 -20.90
N GLY A 424 7.59 16.75 -21.48
CA GLY A 424 7.46 16.93 -22.93
C GLY A 424 6.54 15.92 -23.64
N LYS A 425 5.79 15.07 -22.91
CA LYS A 425 4.79 14.14 -23.45
C LYS A 425 3.40 14.51 -22.95
N THR A 426 2.44 14.59 -23.87
CA THR A 426 1.02 14.76 -23.54
C THR A 426 0.35 13.39 -23.51
N LEU A 427 -0.31 13.05 -22.40
CA LEU A 427 -1.14 11.86 -22.31
C LEU A 427 -2.47 12.09 -23.02
N ALA A 428 -3.03 11.04 -23.63
CA ALA A 428 -4.38 11.11 -24.20
C ALA A 428 -5.40 11.41 -23.08
N PRO A 429 -6.47 12.18 -23.36
CA PRO A 429 -7.50 12.42 -22.36
C PRO A 429 -8.26 11.14 -22.03
N VAL A 430 -8.55 10.94 -20.74
CA VAL A 430 -9.31 9.80 -20.23
C VAL A 430 -10.37 10.27 -19.25
N THR A 431 -11.61 9.81 -19.43
CA THR A 431 -12.69 10.05 -18.47
C THR A 431 -12.59 9.06 -17.31
N ILE A 432 -12.51 9.57 -16.08
CA ILE A 432 -12.56 8.79 -14.84
C ILE A 432 -13.83 9.20 -14.10
N ALA A 433 -14.77 8.26 -13.93
CA ALA A 433 -15.97 8.50 -13.14
C ALA A 433 -15.66 8.37 -11.65
N VAL A 434 -16.13 9.33 -10.86
CA VAL A 434 -16.08 9.31 -9.40
C VAL A 434 -17.50 9.12 -8.91
N ILE A 435 -17.79 7.92 -8.39
CA ILE A 435 -19.08 7.53 -7.83
C ILE A 435 -19.00 7.70 -6.31
N ASP A 436 -19.49 8.83 -5.80
CA ASP A 436 -19.20 9.30 -4.43
C ASP A 436 -20.25 10.34 -3.92
N THR A 437 -19.90 11.23 -3.01
CA THR A 437 -20.76 12.32 -2.48
C THR A 437 -20.94 13.50 -3.43
N GLY A 438 -20.30 13.49 -4.59
CA GLY A 438 -20.28 14.61 -5.55
C GLY A 438 -18.89 15.24 -5.67
N VAL A 439 -18.76 16.30 -6.44
CA VAL A 439 -17.50 17.04 -6.61
C VAL A 439 -17.78 18.54 -6.62
N ASP A 440 -17.10 19.31 -5.78
CA ASP A 440 -17.15 20.78 -5.87
C ASP A 440 -16.26 21.29 -7.01
N TYR A 441 -16.80 21.23 -8.22
CA TYR A 441 -16.14 21.69 -9.44
C TYR A 441 -15.96 23.22 -9.51
N ARG A 442 -16.45 23.99 -8.53
CA ARG A 442 -16.29 25.45 -8.49
C ARG A 442 -14.87 25.84 -8.06
N LEU A 443 -14.15 24.94 -7.41
CA LEU A 443 -12.78 25.17 -6.95
C LEU A 443 -11.82 25.35 -8.11
N LYS A 444 -10.83 26.23 -7.94
CA LYS A 444 -9.86 26.61 -8.97
C LYS A 444 -9.01 25.42 -9.45
N ASP A 445 -8.69 24.50 -8.55
CA ASP A 445 -7.96 23.26 -8.85
C ASP A 445 -8.74 22.30 -9.76
N PHE A 446 -10.06 22.47 -9.89
CA PHE A 446 -10.91 21.63 -10.75
C PHE A 446 -11.30 22.28 -12.07
N GLN A 447 -10.88 23.53 -12.32
CA GLN A 447 -11.21 24.23 -13.55
C GLN A 447 -10.68 23.48 -14.79
N GLY A 448 -11.61 23.12 -15.69
CA GLY A 448 -11.32 22.32 -16.89
C GLY A 448 -11.03 20.84 -16.62
N LYS A 449 -11.17 20.37 -15.37
CA LYS A 449 -10.93 18.97 -14.97
C LYS A 449 -12.21 18.16 -14.80
N VAL A 450 -13.35 18.81 -14.53
CA VAL A 450 -14.63 18.13 -14.24
C VAL A 450 -15.60 18.29 -15.42
N ASP A 451 -16.28 17.21 -15.79
CA ASP A 451 -17.30 17.19 -16.85
C ASP A 451 -18.69 17.57 -16.33
N ILE A 452 -18.86 18.86 -16.02
CA ILE A 452 -20.12 19.41 -15.52
C ILE A 452 -21.30 19.23 -16.50
N ALA A 453 -21.03 19.05 -17.80
CA ALA A 453 -22.08 18.88 -18.81
C ALA A 453 -22.73 17.50 -18.75
N GLN A 454 -22.09 16.53 -18.10
CA GLN A 454 -22.55 15.15 -17.98
C GLN A 454 -22.69 14.72 -16.51
N GLU A 455 -22.63 15.66 -15.57
CA GLU A 455 -22.76 15.36 -14.14
C GLU A 455 -24.08 14.66 -13.83
N LYS A 456 -24.09 13.83 -12.79
CA LYS A 456 -25.31 13.13 -12.39
C LYS A 456 -25.44 12.94 -10.89
N ASN A 457 -26.67 13.06 -10.39
CA ASN A 457 -27.02 12.84 -8.99
C ASN A 457 -28.12 11.79 -8.88
N TYR A 458 -27.77 10.62 -8.34
CA TYR A 458 -28.67 9.50 -8.09
C TYR A 458 -29.07 9.35 -6.62
N VAL A 459 -28.68 10.28 -5.73
CA VAL A 459 -29.31 10.38 -4.39
C VAL A 459 -30.81 10.63 -4.55
N ASP A 460 -31.20 11.41 -5.56
CA ASP A 460 -32.52 11.28 -6.16
C ASP A 460 -32.47 10.19 -7.24
N VAL A 461 -33.17 9.08 -7.03
CA VAL A 461 -33.21 7.93 -7.95
C VAL A 461 -33.65 8.28 -9.37
N ASN A 462 -34.38 9.39 -9.57
CA ASN A 462 -34.77 9.87 -10.90
C ASN A 462 -33.64 10.64 -11.61
N GLY A 463 -32.53 10.89 -10.94
CA GLY A 463 -31.38 11.56 -11.50
C GLY A 463 -31.47 13.09 -11.48
N ASN A 464 -32.28 13.68 -10.58
CA ASN A 464 -32.47 15.13 -10.52
C ASN A 464 -31.39 15.80 -9.67
N GLY A 465 -31.16 17.10 -9.89
CA GLY A 465 -30.16 17.88 -9.19
C GLY A 465 -28.77 17.84 -9.85
N ASN A 466 -27.82 18.54 -9.25
CA ASN A 466 -26.42 18.55 -9.66
C ASN A 466 -25.60 17.55 -8.84
N ALA A 467 -24.38 17.25 -9.29
CA ALA A 467 -23.44 16.40 -8.56
C ALA A 467 -22.48 17.24 -7.71
N LEU A 468 -22.95 18.40 -7.22
CA LEU A 468 -22.16 19.24 -6.31
C LEU A 468 -22.03 18.53 -4.96
N ASP A 469 -20.84 18.60 -4.38
CA ASP A 469 -20.54 17.93 -3.12
C ASP A 469 -21.04 18.73 -1.92
N ASP A 470 -21.79 18.05 -1.05
CA ASP A 470 -22.35 18.58 0.20
C ASP A 470 -21.84 17.82 1.44
N HIS A 471 -20.85 16.93 1.26
CA HIS A 471 -20.18 16.21 2.35
C HIS A 471 -18.67 16.49 2.35
N GLY A 472 -18.02 16.39 1.19
CA GLY A 472 -16.61 16.69 0.99
C GLY A 472 -15.71 15.51 0.62
N HIS A 473 -16.18 14.28 0.81
CA HIS A 473 -15.40 13.08 0.53
C HIS A 473 -15.13 12.91 -0.98
N GLY A 474 -16.14 13.11 -1.82
CA GLY A 474 -16.03 13.01 -3.27
C GLY A 474 -15.13 14.08 -3.91
N THR A 475 -15.13 15.29 -3.36
CA THR A 475 -14.18 16.37 -3.72
C THR A 475 -12.75 15.98 -3.35
N HIS A 476 -12.54 15.38 -2.18
CA HIS A 476 -11.23 14.94 -1.72
C HIS A 476 -10.61 13.88 -2.64
N VAL A 477 -11.35 12.81 -2.94
CA VAL A 477 -10.87 11.73 -3.83
C VAL A 477 -10.65 12.23 -5.26
N SER A 478 -11.49 13.15 -5.75
CA SER A 478 -11.33 13.76 -7.08
C SER A 478 -10.07 14.61 -7.17
N GLY A 479 -9.71 15.30 -6.07
CA GLY A 479 -8.51 16.13 -5.99
C GLY A 479 -7.24 15.29 -6.13
N VAL A 480 -7.19 14.14 -5.47
CA VAL A 480 -6.09 13.15 -5.59
C VAL A 480 -5.90 12.72 -7.05
N ILE A 481 -7.00 12.50 -7.78
CA ILE A 481 -6.94 12.05 -9.18
C ILE A 481 -6.50 13.19 -10.10
N ALA A 482 -7.16 14.34 -10.06
CA ALA A 482 -7.19 15.28 -11.18
C ALA A 482 -7.01 16.77 -10.84
N ALA A 483 -6.75 17.15 -9.57
CA ALA A 483 -6.43 18.55 -9.24
C ALA A 483 -5.35 19.10 -10.19
N ALA A 484 -5.53 20.33 -10.64
CA ALA A 484 -4.65 20.96 -11.61
C ALA A 484 -3.20 21.00 -11.11
N LEU A 485 -2.25 20.87 -12.03
CA LEU A 485 -0.83 20.92 -11.73
C LEU A 485 -0.30 22.32 -11.99
N GLU A 486 0.53 22.84 -11.07
CA GLU A 486 1.29 24.07 -11.27
C GLU A 486 0.40 25.27 -11.61
N ASN A 487 -0.77 25.34 -10.96
CA ASN A 487 -1.68 26.47 -11.04
C ASN A 487 -1.47 27.47 -9.89
N ASP A 488 -0.56 27.18 -8.95
CA ASP A 488 -0.26 27.95 -7.74
C ASP A 488 -1.32 27.81 -6.62
N TYR A 489 -2.42 27.10 -6.85
CA TYR A 489 -3.50 26.87 -5.89
C TYR A 489 -3.34 25.51 -5.22
N GLY A 490 -3.92 25.37 -4.03
CA GLY A 490 -4.19 24.09 -3.38
C GLY A 490 -3.09 23.02 -3.55
N ILE A 491 -3.44 21.95 -4.26
CA ILE A 491 -2.69 20.70 -4.35
C ILE A 491 -2.47 20.24 -5.80
N ARG A 492 -1.73 19.14 -5.98
CA ARG A 492 -1.52 18.47 -7.27
C ARG A 492 -2.30 17.17 -7.37
N GLY A 493 -2.99 16.98 -8.49
CA GLY A 493 -3.56 15.70 -8.88
C GLY A 493 -2.56 14.81 -9.64
N ILE A 494 -2.74 13.50 -9.55
CA ILE A 494 -1.84 12.50 -10.14
C ILE A 494 -1.92 12.48 -11.67
N HIS A 495 -3.12 12.61 -12.24
CA HIS A 495 -3.36 12.40 -13.66
C HIS A 495 -3.88 13.65 -14.36
N GLN A 496 -2.97 14.42 -14.95
CA GLN A 496 -3.29 15.73 -15.53
C GLN A 496 -4.17 15.73 -16.77
N SER A 497 -4.21 14.62 -17.52
CA SER A 497 -5.11 14.46 -18.68
C SER A 497 -6.43 13.76 -18.32
N ALA A 498 -6.66 13.45 -17.05
CA ALA A 498 -7.94 12.92 -16.61
C ALA A 498 -9.01 14.01 -16.65
N LYS A 499 -10.22 13.62 -17.07
CA LYS A 499 -11.45 14.39 -16.89
C LYS A 499 -12.35 13.62 -15.92
N ILE A 500 -12.75 14.25 -14.82
CA ILE A 500 -13.63 13.65 -13.82
C ILE A 500 -15.07 13.71 -14.32
N LEU A 501 -15.76 12.56 -14.35
CA LEU A 501 -17.21 12.48 -14.49
C LEU A 501 -17.82 12.34 -13.09
N PRO A 502 -18.40 13.40 -12.51
CA PRO A 502 -18.92 13.36 -11.14
C PRO A 502 -20.29 12.67 -11.12
N ILE A 503 -20.42 11.62 -10.32
CA ILE A 503 -21.67 10.88 -10.14
C ILE A 503 -21.95 10.79 -8.64
N LYS A 504 -22.84 11.65 -8.16
CA LYS A 504 -23.26 11.70 -6.77
C LYS A 504 -24.24 10.57 -6.48
N VAL A 505 -23.84 9.62 -5.64
CA VAL A 505 -24.67 8.48 -5.17
C VAL A 505 -24.76 8.42 -3.66
N LEU A 506 -23.94 9.21 -2.96
CA LEU A 506 -23.95 9.36 -1.52
C LEU A 506 -24.52 10.74 -1.14
N ASN A 507 -25.36 10.79 -0.11
CA ASN A 507 -25.98 12.01 0.40
C ASN A 507 -24.99 12.84 1.27
N ALA A 508 -25.48 13.93 1.88
CA ALA A 508 -24.68 14.83 2.72
C ALA A 508 -24.09 14.15 3.99
N ASN A 509 -24.59 12.98 4.38
CA ASN A 509 -24.05 12.16 5.48
C ASN A 509 -23.10 11.06 4.99
N GLY A 510 -22.81 10.99 3.68
CA GLY A 510 -21.96 9.95 3.10
C GLY A 510 -22.68 8.62 2.89
N GLU A 511 -24.01 8.58 3.04
CA GLU A 511 -24.82 7.38 2.93
C GLU A 511 -25.40 7.25 1.52
N GLY A 512 -25.43 6.04 0.96
CA GLY A 512 -26.03 5.81 -0.36
C GLY A 512 -26.69 4.45 -0.48
N GLU A 513 -27.65 4.38 -1.39
CA GLU A 513 -28.45 3.18 -1.63
C GLU A 513 -27.88 2.35 -2.79
N THR A 514 -28.12 1.05 -2.74
CA THR A 514 -27.56 0.08 -3.71
C THR A 514 -28.00 0.35 -5.15
N ASP A 515 -29.22 0.81 -5.35
CA ASP A 515 -29.79 1.14 -6.65
C ASP A 515 -29.17 2.42 -7.24
N ALA A 516 -28.99 3.46 -6.43
CA ALA A 516 -28.28 4.69 -6.81
C ALA A 516 -26.85 4.38 -7.27
N ILE A 517 -26.13 3.54 -6.53
CA ILE A 517 -24.78 3.10 -6.89
C ILE A 517 -24.79 2.29 -8.20
N ALA A 518 -25.71 1.35 -8.36
CA ALA A 518 -25.84 0.56 -9.58
C ALA A 518 -26.17 1.41 -10.81
N LEU A 519 -27.08 2.38 -10.69
CA LEU A 519 -27.39 3.37 -11.72
C LEU A 519 -26.17 4.24 -12.05
N GLY A 520 -25.41 4.63 -11.02
CA GLY A 520 -24.17 5.37 -11.18
C GLY A 520 -23.14 4.61 -12.01
N ILE A 521 -22.93 3.31 -11.73
CA ILE A 521 -22.01 2.46 -12.50
C ILE A 521 -22.46 2.37 -13.96
N LYS A 522 -23.75 2.10 -14.19
CA LYS A 522 -24.30 2.04 -15.55
C LYS A 522 -24.10 3.36 -16.29
N TYR A 523 -24.41 4.48 -15.65
CA TYR A 523 -24.28 5.81 -16.23
C TYR A 523 -22.83 6.13 -16.58
N ALA A 524 -21.88 5.82 -15.70
CA ALA A 524 -20.45 6.00 -15.97
C ALA A 524 -20.02 5.29 -17.26
N VAL A 525 -20.42 4.02 -17.40
CA VAL A 525 -20.09 3.20 -18.58
C VAL A 525 -20.70 3.78 -19.85
N ASP A 526 -21.99 4.11 -19.81
CA ASP A 526 -22.74 4.61 -20.97
C ASP A 526 -22.25 6.00 -21.44
N HIS A 527 -21.63 6.78 -20.53
CA HIS A 527 -21.11 8.12 -20.81
C HIS A 527 -19.58 8.13 -20.99
N GLY A 528 -18.99 6.97 -21.32
CA GLY A 528 -17.64 6.88 -21.85
C GLY A 528 -16.52 6.91 -20.81
N ALA A 529 -16.82 6.69 -19.52
CA ALA A 529 -15.79 6.46 -18.53
C ALA A 529 -14.91 5.27 -18.93
N LYS A 530 -13.60 5.37 -18.69
CA LYS A 530 -12.67 4.24 -18.83
C LYS A 530 -12.32 3.62 -17.50
N ILE A 531 -12.32 4.45 -16.45
CA ILE A 531 -12.07 4.05 -15.08
C ILE A 531 -13.24 4.55 -14.22
N ILE A 532 -13.66 3.75 -13.25
CA ILE A 532 -14.63 4.12 -12.21
C ILE A 532 -13.90 4.00 -10.87
N ASN A 533 -13.86 5.08 -10.09
CA ASN A 533 -13.43 5.07 -8.69
C ASN A 533 -14.64 4.97 -7.77
N MET A 534 -14.62 3.98 -6.88
CA MET A 534 -15.64 3.75 -5.85
C MET A 534 -14.98 3.71 -4.48
N SER A 535 -14.79 4.89 -3.88
CA SER A 535 -14.24 5.04 -2.53
C SER A 535 -15.34 4.84 -1.46
N LEU A 536 -16.06 3.74 -1.56
CA LEU A 536 -17.21 3.40 -0.72
C LEU A 536 -17.24 1.90 -0.45
N GLY A 537 -17.99 1.48 0.57
CA GLY A 537 -18.11 0.08 0.97
C GLY A 537 -19.46 -0.21 1.61
N GLY A 538 -19.84 -1.49 1.62
CA GLY A 538 -21.07 -1.96 2.22
C GLY A 538 -21.25 -3.48 2.10
N GLY A 539 -22.48 -3.93 2.32
CA GLY A 539 -22.84 -5.35 2.17
C GLY A 539 -22.83 -5.81 0.72
N GLU A 540 -22.67 -7.12 0.51
CA GLU A 540 -22.69 -7.71 -0.83
C GLU A 540 -24.00 -7.43 -1.59
N SER A 541 -23.87 -7.11 -2.88
CA SER A 541 -25.01 -6.86 -3.75
C SER A 541 -24.83 -7.51 -5.12
N ARG A 542 -25.76 -8.40 -5.48
CA ARG A 542 -25.81 -9.02 -6.81
C ARG A 542 -26.08 -8.01 -7.92
N THR A 543 -26.88 -6.98 -7.64
CA THR A 543 -27.22 -5.93 -8.61
C THR A 543 -25.98 -5.09 -8.93
N MET A 544 -25.23 -4.68 -7.91
CA MET A 544 -23.96 -3.98 -8.11
C MET A 544 -22.94 -4.87 -8.83
N ALA A 545 -22.79 -6.14 -8.41
CA ALA A 545 -21.89 -7.08 -9.09
C ALA A 545 -22.26 -7.25 -10.58
N TYR A 546 -23.55 -7.30 -10.91
CA TYR A 546 -24.03 -7.35 -12.30
C TYR A 546 -23.69 -6.08 -13.08
N MET A 547 -23.78 -4.89 -12.46
CA MET A 547 -23.36 -3.63 -13.09
C MET A 547 -21.83 -3.49 -13.20
N MET A 548 -21.06 -4.03 -12.27
CA MET A 548 -19.60 -4.08 -12.37
C MET A 548 -19.15 -5.04 -13.48
N LYS A 549 -19.84 -6.17 -13.62
CA LYS A 549 -19.68 -7.03 -14.79
C LYS A 549 -20.01 -6.29 -16.08
N TYR A 550 -21.11 -5.52 -16.12
CA TYR A 550 -21.46 -4.69 -17.27
C TYR A 550 -20.33 -3.70 -17.60
N ALA A 551 -19.73 -3.04 -16.61
CA ALA A 551 -18.56 -2.20 -16.80
C ALA A 551 -17.39 -2.99 -17.42
N ALA A 552 -17.07 -4.16 -16.88
CA ALA A 552 -15.99 -5.00 -17.39
C ALA A 552 -16.23 -5.46 -18.85
N ASP A 553 -17.46 -5.87 -19.18
CA ASP A 553 -17.86 -6.28 -20.54
C ASP A 553 -17.74 -5.13 -21.56
N HIS A 554 -17.82 -3.87 -21.11
CA HIS A 554 -17.63 -2.66 -21.92
C HIS A 554 -16.20 -2.09 -21.84
N GLY A 555 -15.27 -2.82 -21.23
CA GLY A 555 -13.86 -2.43 -21.13
C GLY A 555 -13.61 -1.30 -20.14
N VAL A 556 -14.48 -1.10 -19.17
CA VAL A 556 -14.36 -0.08 -18.11
C VAL A 556 -13.82 -0.75 -16.85
N THR A 557 -12.76 -0.17 -16.28
CA THR A 557 -12.09 -0.70 -15.07
C THR A 557 -12.71 -0.11 -13.83
N VAL A 558 -13.10 -0.94 -12.86
CA VAL A 558 -13.61 -0.49 -11.55
C VAL A 558 -12.49 -0.61 -10.52
N VAL A 559 -12.29 0.43 -9.72
CA VAL A 559 -11.34 0.48 -8.59
C VAL A 559 -12.12 0.81 -7.34
N ALA A 560 -11.94 0.02 -6.27
CA ALA A 560 -12.72 0.15 -5.05
C ALA A 560 -11.89 -0.01 -3.77
N ALA A 561 -12.28 0.71 -2.72
CA ALA A 561 -11.64 0.70 -1.40
C ALA A 561 -11.96 -0.59 -0.62
N SER A 562 -10.96 -1.18 0.06
CA SER A 562 -11.12 -2.47 0.75
C SER A 562 -11.89 -2.42 2.06
N GLY A 563 -11.98 -1.26 2.73
CA GLY A 563 -12.61 -1.08 4.05
C GLY A 563 -11.63 -0.62 5.14
N ASN A 564 -12.15 -0.14 6.28
CA ASN A 564 -11.39 0.57 7.31
C ASN A 564 -11.54 -0.04 8.72
N GLU A 565 -11.90 -1.32 8.81
CA GLU A 565 -12.23 -2.01 10.06
C GLU A 565 -11.08 -2.86 10.61
N TYR A 566 -9.92 -2.90 9.94
CA TYR A 566 -8.83 -3.85 10.19
C TYR A 566 -9.32 -5.31 10.16
N ASP A 567 -10.24 -5.63 9.27
CA ASP A 567 -10.80 -6.97 9.14
C ASP A 567 -10.06 -7.79 8.07
N MET A 568 -10.03 -9.11 8.27
CA MET A 568 -9.54 -10.11 7.30
C MET A 568 -10.51 -10.31 6.12
N SER A 569 -11.54 -9.46 6.00
CA SER A 569 -12.52 -9.46 4.93
C SER A 569 -12.43 -8.17 4.11
N VAL A 570 -12.22 -8.33 2.80
CA VAL A 570 -12.33 -7.21 1.86
C VAL A 570 -13.81 -6.87 1.69
N GLY A 571 -14.18 -5.61 1.94
CA GLY A 571 -15.55 -5.13 1.81
C GLY A 571 -16.05 -5.13 0.36
N PHE A 572 -17.37 -5.16 0.17
CA PHE A 572 -17.98 -5.02 -1.15
C PHE A 572 -18.19 -3.53 -1.46
N PRO A 573 -17.93 -3.02 -2.68
CA PRO A 573 -17.68 -3.75 -3.94
C PRO A 573 -16.25 -4.21 -4.21
N ALA A 574 -15.27 -3.88 -3.37
CA ALA A 574 -13.87 -4.24 -3.62
C ALA A 574 -13.62 -5.76 -3.68
N SER A 575 -14.40 -6.57 -2.97
CA SER A 575 -14.34 -8.04 -3.04
C SER A 575 -14.89 -8.65 -4.33
N SER A 576 -15.50 -7.86 -5.22
CA SER A 576 -16.00 -8.35 -6.51
C SER A 576 -14.86 -8.72 -7.44
N GLU A 577 -15.01 -9.82 -8.20
CA GLU A 577 -14.05 -10.21 -9.25
C GLU A 577 -13.88 -9.16 -10.38
N TYR A 578 -14.80 -8.20 -10.47
CA TYR A 578 -14.77 -7.12 -11.47
C TYR A 578 -14.21 -5.79 -10.92
N ALA A 579 -13.76 -5.76 -9.67
CA ALA A 579 -13.07 -4.63 -9.07
C ALA A 579 -11.58 -4.92 -8.90
N ILE A 580 -10.79 -3.84 -8.97
CA ILE A 580 -9.46 -3.81 -8.39
C ILE A 580 -9.60 -3.35 -6.94
N SER A 581 -9.32 -4.23 -5.99
CA SER A 581 -9.41 -4.00 -4.55
C SER A 581 -8.19 -3.26 -4.00
N VAL A 582 -8.42 -2.15 -3.29
CA VAL A 582 -7.35 -1.25 -2.84
C VAL A 582 -7.34 -1.08 -1.33
N GLY A 583 -6.26 -1.53 -0.70
CA GLY A 583 -5.93 -1.24 0.69
C GLY A 583 -5.05 0.00 0.87
N ALA A 584 -4.85 0.44 2.12
CA ALA A 584 -4.18 1.68 2.43
C ALA A 584 -2.75 1.48 2.97
N THR A 585 -1.86 2.41 2.63
CA THR A 585 -0.52 2.57 3.24
C THR A 585 -0.37 3.93 3.91
N ASN A 586 0.58 4.03 4.83
CA ASN A 586 0.89 5.26 5.57
C ASN A 586 2.27 5.85 5.16
N PRO A 587 2.63 7.07 5.64
CA PRO A 587 3.93 7.69 5.34
C PRO A 587 5.16 6.87 5.76
N LEU A 588 4.99 5.88 6.64
CA LEU A 588 6.08 4.98 7.05
C LEU A 588 6.38 3.90 6.01
N GLY A 589 5.64 3.86 4.91
CA GLY A 589 5.77 2.82 3.89
C GLY A 589 5.21 1.48 4.32
N MET A 590 4.30 1.48 5.31
CA MET A 590 3.64 0.29 5.85
C MET A 590 2.15 0.29 5.48
N VAL A 591 1.52 -0.88 5.48
CA VAL A 591 0.06 -0.98 5.41
C VAL A 591 -0.54 -0.27 6.62
N ALA A 592 -1.62 0.48 6.41
CA ALA A 592 -2.31 1.20 7.46
C ALA A 592 -3.00 0.22 8.42
N ASP A 593 -2.99 0.53 9.71
CA ASP A 593 -3.55 -0.29 10.78
C ASP A 593 -5.07 -0.46 10.71
N TYR A 594 -5.78 0.43 10.02
CA TYR A 594 -7.22 0.30 9.77
C TYR A 594 -7.54 -0.46 8.47
N SER A 595 -6.58 -0.69 7.57
CA SER A 595 -6.87 -1.21 6.23
C SER A 595 -7.40 -2.64 6.31
N ASN A 596 -8.58 -2.91 5.74
CA ASN A 596 -9.02 -4.28 5.55
C ASN A 596 -8.10 -5.03 4.59
N TYR A 597 -7.97 -6.31 4.85
CA TYR A 597 -7.00 -7.19 4.21
C TYR A 597 -7.59 -8.59 4.00
N GLY A 598 -6.82 -9.49 3.38
CA GLY A 598 -7.23 -10.89 3.17
C GLY A 598 -7.51 -11.23 1.71
N ILE A 599 -8.35 -12.25 1.50
CA ILE A 599 -8.59 -12.84 0.19
C ILE A 599 -9.33 -11.84 -0.69
N GLY A 600 -8.82 -11.64 -1.91
CA GLY A 600 -9.37 -10.68 -2.87
C GLY A 600 -8.72 -9.29 -2.81
N LEU A 601 -7.80 -9.03 -1.88
CA LEU A 601 -7.02 -7.78 -1.89
C LEU A 601 -5.99 -7.80 -3.03
N ASP A 602 -6.01 -6.78 -3.90
CA ASP A 602 -5.11 -6.72 -5.04
C ASP A 602 -3.84 -5.97 -4.74
N VAL A 603 -3.97 -4.71 -4.35
CA VAL A 603 -2.84 -3.81 -4.18
C VAL A 603 -3.13 -2.86 -3.03
N VAL A 604 -2.07 -2.23 -2.54
CA VAL A 604 -2.19 -1.13 -1.59
C VAL A 604 -1.64 0.17 -2.17
N ALA A 605 -2.16 1.29 -1.69
CA ALA A 605 -1.72 2.62 -2.11
C ALA A 605 -1.80 3.62 -0.94
N PRO A 606 -1.16 4.80 -1.04
CA PRO A 606 -1.20 5.82 0.02
C PRO A 606 -2.63 6.17 0.45
N GLY A 607 -2.96 5.93 1.72
CA GLY A 607 -4.29 6.15 2.30
C GLY A 607 -4.30 6.91 3.63
N SER A 608 -3.17 7.01 4.35
CA SER A 608 -3.07 7.85 5.57
C SER A 608 -2.40 9.20 5.31
N LYS A 609 -2.85 10.25 5.98
CA LYS A 609 -2.38 11.64 5.89
C LYS A 609 -2.40 12.13 4.45
N ILE A 610 -3.49 11.87 3.74
CA ILE A 610 -3.62 12.27 2.33
C ILE A 610 -4.22 13.67 2.30
N ALA A 611 -3.39 14.65 1.91
CA ALA A 611 -3.81 16.03 1.72
C ALA A 611 -4.56 16.18 0.39
N SER A 612 -5.81 16.63 0.46
CA SER A 612 -6.62 16.97 -0.73
C SER A 612 -7.69 18.01 -0.40
N LEU A 613 -8.44 18.41 -1.42
CA LEU A 613 -9.43 19.47 -1.41
C LEU A 613 -10.74 19.03 -0.75
N VAL A 614 -11.43 19.95 -0.09
CA VAL A 614 -12.82 19.82 0.36
C VAL A 614 -13.67 20.98 -0.19
N PRO A 615 -15.02 20.92 -0.15
CA PRO A 615 -15.89 21.87 -0.85
C PRO A 615 -15.72 23.33 -0.42
N ASP A 616 -15.36 23.55 0.86
CA ASP A 616 -15.01 24.89 1.34
C ASP A 616 -13.66 25.40 0.77
N GLY A 617 -13.00 24.66 -0.11
CA GLY A 617 -11.74 25.08 -0.73
C GLY A 617 -10.51 24.97 0.17
N ASN A 618 -10.67 24.50 1.42
CA ASN A 618 -9.53 24.13 2.24
C ASN A 618 -8.84 22.87 1.67
N THR A 619 -7.58 22.72 2.04
CA THR A 619 -6.87 21.43 1.92
C THR A 619 -6.81 20.80 3.30
N VAL A 620 -7.24 19.54 3.40
CA VAL A 620 -7.28 18.79 4.66
C VAL A 620 -6.64 17.41 4.51
N TYR A 621 -6.15 16.86 5.62
CA TYR A 621 -5.78 15.45 5.70
C TYR A 621 -7.01 14.57 5.95
N MET A 622 -7.12 13.50 5.18
CA MET A 622 -8.02 12.36 5.47
C MET A 622 -7.22 11.05 5.51
N ASP A 623 -7.74 10.09 6.27
CA ASP A 623 -7.23 8.73 6.42
C ASP A 623 -8.30 7.74 5.91
N GLY A 624 -7.92 6.77 5.08
CA GLY A 624 -8.83 5.70 4.65
C GLY A 624 -8.37 4.96 3.39
N THR A 625 -8.87 3.74 3.21
CA THR A 625 -8.79 3.02 1.93
C THR A 625 -9.51 3.78 0.80
N SER A 626 -10.48 4.63 1.17
CA SER A 626 -11.10 5.64 0.31
C SER A 626 -10.11 6.61 -0.31
N MET A 627 -9.03 6.98 0.38
CA MET A 627 -7.98 7.86 -0.14
C MET A 627 -6.92 7.07 -0.92
N ALA A 628 -6.80 5.75 -0.69
CA ALA A 628 -5.93 4.87 -1.46
C ALA A 628 -6.50 4.53 -2.85
N SER A 629 -7.80 4.26 -2.95
CA SER A 629 -8.50 3.98 -4.22
C SER A 629 -8.23 4.99 -5.34
N PRO A 630 -8.35 6.33 -5.14
CA PRO A 630 -8.11 7.32 -6.19
C PRO A 630 -6.67 7.34 -6.69
N HIS A 631 -5.69 6.95 -5.87
CA HIS A 631 -4.31 6.79 -6.34
C HIS A 631 -4.23 5.68 -7.40
N VAL A 632 -4.87 4.53 -7.17
CA VAL A 632 -4.91 3.40 -8.10
C VAL A 632 -5.74 3.73 -9.34
N ALA A 633 -6.88 4.41 -9.17
CA ALA A 633 -7.71 4.88 -10.28
C ALA A 633 -6.93 5.83 -11.21
N ALA A 634 -6.11 6.73 -10.64
CA ALA A 634 -5.26 7.61 -11.42
C ALA A 634 -4.17 6.84 -12.20
N VAL A 635 -3.51 5.84 -11.59
CA VAL A 635 -2.54 4.99 -12.30
C VAL A 635 -3.19 4.19 -13.42
N ALA A 636 -4.39 3.63 -13.17
CA ALA A 636 -5.17 2.92 -14.17
C ALA A 636 -5.56 3.85 -15.35
N GLY A 637 -5.94 5.10 -15.07
CA GLY A 637 -6.20 6.13 -16.08
C GLY A 637 -4.96 6.49 -16.89
N ILE A 638 -3.78 6.58 -16.26
CA ILE A 638 -2.51 6.82 -16.96
C ILE A 638 -2.20 5.66 -17.91
N LEU A 639 -2.41 4.40 -17.49
CA LEU A 639 -2.26 3.23 -18.36
C LEU A 639 -3.22 3.29 -19.55
N ALA A 640 -4.49 3.61 -19.32
CA ALA A 640 -5.50 3.77 -20.37
C ALA A 640 -5.18 4.94 -21.34
N SER A 641 -4.55 6.01 -20.84
CA SER A 641 -4.08 7.13 -21.66
C SER A 641 -2.92 6.76 -22.57
N LEU A 642 -2.07 5.82 -22.14
CA LEU A 642 -0.93 5.32 -22.90
C LEU A 642 -1.35 4.25 -23.91
N ASP A 643 -2.34 3.42 -23.57
CA ASP A 643 -2.91 2.40 -24.45
C ASP A 643 -4.43 2.23 -24.19
N SER A 644 -5.25 2.91 -24.99
CA SER A 644 -6.71 2.90 -24.91
C SER A 644 -7.38 1.53 -25.16
N LYS A 645 -6.61 0.53 -25.61
CA LYS A 645 -7.11 -0.83 -25.89
C LYS A 645 -6.96 -1.79 -24.72
N LEU A 646 -6.34 -1.33 -23.62
CA LEU A 646 -6.19 -2.16 -22.43
C LEU A 646 -7.56 -2.55 -21.87
N THR A 647 -7.75 -3.84 -21.63
CA THR A 647 -8.94 -4.35 -20.94
C THR A 647 -8.78 -4.20 -19.43
N PRO A 648 -9.87 -4.24 -18.64
CA PRO A 648 -9.80 -4.21 -17.18
C PRO A 648 -8.84 -5.26 -16.59
N THR A 649 -8.94 -6.51 -17.05
CA THR A 649 -8.03 -7.60 -16.64
C THR A 649 -6.56 -7.32 -17.00
N GLN A 650 -6.28 -6.61 -18.10
CA GLN A 650 -4.91 -6.24 -18.46
C GLN A 650 -4.36 -5.14 -17.56
N ILE A 651 -5.19 -4.16 -17.19
CA ILE A 651 -4.83 -3.09 -16.24
C ILE A 651 -4.56 -3.69 -14.86
N GLU A 652 -5.48 -4.52 -14.36
CA GLU A 652 -5.33 -5.28 -13.10
C GLU A 652 -4.03 -6.11 -13.09
N ALA A 653 -3.78 -6.88 -14.15
CA ALA A 653 -2.56 -7.69 -14.27
C ALA A 653 -1.29 -6.82 -14.28
N ILE A 654 -1.29 -5.66 -14.94
CA ILE A 654 -0.15 -4.74 -14.92
C ILE A 654 0.08 -4.21 -13.50
N LEU A 655 -0.97 -3.78 -12.81
CA LEU A 655 -0.87 -3.25 -11.44
C LEU A 655 -0.36 -4.33 -10.47
N ARG A 656 -0.95 -5.53 -10.46
CA ARG A 656 -0.53 -6.66 -9.61
C ARG A 656 0.91 -7.10 -9.90
N THR A 657 1.28 -7.28 -11.17
CA THR A 657 2.62 -7.80 -11.53
C THR A 657 3.73 -6.77 -11.35
N SER A 658 3.42 -5.47 -11.40
CA SER A 658 4.40 -4.40 -11.21
C SER A 658 4.46 -3.85 -9.79
N ALA A 659 3.54 -4.22 -8.91
CA ALA A 659 3.48 -3.76 -7.53
C ALA A 659 4.80 -3.98 -6.77
N GLU A 660 5.15 -3.01 -5.94
CA GLU A 660 6.31 -3.05 -5.06
C GLU A 660 6.00 -3.92 -3.84
N PRO A 661 6.82 -4.94 -3.55
CA PRO A 661 6.59 -5.78 -2.38
C PRO A 661 6.66 -4.94 -1.10
N LEU A 662 5.64 -5.06 -0.25
CA LEU A 662 5.68 -4.64 1.14
C LEU A 662 5.68 -5.91 1.99
N ALA A 663 6.81 -6.19 2.64
CA ALA A 663 6.91 -7.27 3.60
C ALA A 663 6.30 -6.79 4.92
N PHE A 664 5.33 -7.55 5.42
CA PHE A 664 4.82 -7.46 6.77
C PHE A 664 4.97 -8.86 7.37
N GLU A 665 5.36 -8.96 8.65
CA GLU A 665 5.29 -10.25 9.35
C GLU A 665 3.84 -10.72 9.28
N ASN A 666 3.63 -11.96 8.84
CA ASN A 666 2.31 -12.51 8.69
C ASN A 666 1.66 -12.59 10.08
N PRO A 667 0.55 -11.88 10.38
CA PRO A 667 -0.12 -12.03 11.67
C PRO A 667 -0.62 -13.46 11.92
N ASN A 668 -0.69 -14.32 10.89
CA ASN A 668 -0.97 -15.74 11.06
C ASN A 668 0.18 -16.54 11.68
N ASP A 669 1.39 -15.99 11.82
CA ASP A 669 2.47 -16.65 12.59
C ASP A 669 2.15 -16.68 14.10
N TRP A 670 1.11 -15.97 14.57
CA TRP A 670 0.59 -16.08 15.94
C TRP A 670 -0.34 -17.30 16.17
N TYR A 671 -0.77 -17.99 15.11
CA TYR A 671 -1.67 -19.15 15.21
C TYR A 671 -0.97 -20.51 15.06
N ASP A 672 0.35 -20.52 14.82
CA ASP A 672 1.14 -21.76 14.72
C ASP A 672 1.78 -22.19 16.06
N GLU A 673 1.44 -21.55 17.19
CA GLU A 673 1.97 -21.88 18.52
C GLU A 673 0.95 -22.45 19.54
N ASP A 674 -0.21 -22.94 19.10
CA ASP A 674 -1.04 -23.82 19.94
C ASP A 674 -1.03 -25.25 19.38
N GLU A 675 0.07 -25.98 19.60
CA GLU A 675 0.17 -27.45 19.40
C GLU A 675 -0.77 -28.24 20.35
N ASP A 676 -1.55 -27.58 21.21
CA ASP A 676 -2.26 -28.22 22.33
C ASP A 676 -3.80 -28.29 22.18
N MET A 677 -4.39 -27.87 21.04
CA MET A 677 -5.85 -27.99 20.80
C MET A 677 -6.17 -29.07 19.77
N GLU A 678 -5.66 -30.30 20.00
CA GLU A 678 -5.89 -31.46 19.12
C GLU A 678 -7.21 -32.21 19.39
N ASP A 679 -8.08 -31.74 20.29
CA ASP A 679 -9.28 -32.51 20.66
C ASP A 679 -10.61 -31.79 20.31
N GLU A 680 -11.39 -32.53 19.50
CA GLU A 680 -12.83 -32.39 19.22
C GLU A 680 -13.27 -31.56 18.00
N TYR A 681 -12.72 -31.87 16.83
CA TYR A 681 -13.47 -31.64 15.58
C TYR A 681 -14.44 -32.81 15.31
N PRO A 682 -15.72 -32.55 14.98
CA PRO A 682 -16.66 -33.60 14.64
C PRO A 682 -16.21 -34.37 13.40
N PRO A 683 -16.42 -35.71 13.34
CA PRO A 683 -15.96 -36.53 12.24
C PRO A 683 -16.64 -36.10 10.93
N GLY A 684 -15.85 -35.51 10.02
CA GLY A 684 -16.32 -34.99 8.73
C GLY A 684 -15.83 -33.57 8.38
N TYR A 685 -15.18 -32.86 9.30
CA TYR A 685 -14.44 -31.63 8.97
C TYR A 685 -13.07 -31.98 8.39
N GLU A 686 -12.92 -31.85 7.07
CA GLU A 686 -11.60 -31.82 6.44
C GLU A 686 -10.93 -30.47 6.76
N LYS A 687 -9.70 -30.49 7.31
CA LYS A 687 -8.84 -29.31 7.57
C LYS A 687 -8.35 -28.62 6.26
N ASP A 688 -8.95 -28.94 5.12
CA ASP A 688 -8.54 -28.47 3.80
C ASP A 688 -9.58 -27.50 3.24
N SER A 689 -9.33 -26.20 3.43
CA SER A 689 -9.57 -25.15 2.41
C SER A 689 -9.43 -23.75 3.01
N THR A 690 -8.33 -23.46 3.71
CA THR A 690 -7.83 -22.08 3.65
C THR A 690 -7.30 -21.87 2.22
N PRO A 691 -7.80 -20.89 1.46
CA PRO A 691 -7.28 -20.63 0.12
C PRO A 691 -5.78 -20.31 0.21
N GLU A 692 -4.93 -21.16 -0.37
CA GLU A 692 -3.49 -20.90 -0.45
C GLU A 692 -3.24 -19.71 -1.38
N PHE A 693 -2.82 -18.59 -0.81
CA PHE A 693 -2.24 -17.50 -1.59
C PHE A 693 -0.94 -17.98 -2.24
N PRO A 694 -0.62 -17.55 -3.47
CA PRO A 694 0.74 -17.72 -3.96
C PRO A 694 1.72 -17.18 -2.93
N ALA A 695 2.84 -17.87 -2.67
CA ALA A 695 3.78 -17.53 -1.60
C ALA A 695 4.37 -16.10 -1.70
N TYR A 696 4.16 -15.42 -2.83
CA TYR A 696 4.57 -14.05 -3.10
C TYR A 696 3.47 -12.99 -2.91
N VAL A 697 2.25 -13.38 -2.55
CA VAL A 697 1.12 -12.50 -2.25
C VAL A 697 0.93 -12.50 -0.73
N SER A 698 0.85 -11.31 -0.14
CA SER A 698 0.58 -11.15 1.29
C SER A 698 -0.92 -10.99 1.49
N PRO A 699 -1.53 -11.62 2.50
CA PRO A 699 -2.92 -11.30 2.86
C PRO A 699 -3.06 -9.83 3.28
N VAL A 700 -2.02 -9.23 3.89
CA VAL A 700 -2.03 -7.86 4.42
C VAL A 700 -1.86 -6.81 3.32
N SER A 701 -0.96 -7.04 2.35
CA SER A 701 -0.61 -6.05 1.33
C SER A 701 -0.99 -6.45 -0.11
N GLY A 702 -1.66 -7.59 -0.28
CA GLY A 702 -1.98 -8.16 -1.59
C GLY A 702 -0.71 -8.43 -2.40
N TYR A 703 -0.71 -7.99 -3.65
CA TYR A 703 0.46 -8.00 -4.53
C TYR A 703 1.45 -6.88 -4.19
N GLY A 704 1.15 -6.00 -3.23
CA GLY A 704 2.02 -4.93 -2.77
C GLY A 704 1.57 -3.55 -3.22
N LYS A 705 2.46 -2.57 -3.08
CA LYS A 705 2.15 -1.16 -3.29
C LYS A 705 2.23 -0.76 -4.75
N VAL A 706 1.25 -0.01 -5.25
CA VAL A 706 1.28 0.54 -6.61
C VAL A 706 2.41 1.56 -6.78
N ASN A 707 3.03 1.58 -7.97
CA ASN A 707 3.98 2.60 -8.39
C ASN A 707 3.78 2.94 -9.87
N ILE A 708 3.63 4.23 -10.20
CA ILE A 708 3.30 4.70 -11.56
C ILE A 708 4.35 4.25 -12.58
N THR A 709 5.63 4.47 -12.28
CA THR A 709 6.72 4.19 -13.23
C THR A 709 6.92 2.70 -13.47
N ARG A 710 6.71 1.87 -12.46
CA ARG A 710 6.77 0.40 -12.59
C ARG A 710 5.62 -0.16 -13.41
N ALA A 711 4.42 0.41 -13.26
CA ALA A 711 3.26 0.05 -14.07
C ALA A 711 3.46 0.43 -15.55
N ILE A 712 3.96 1.64 -15.83
CA ILE A 712 4.32 2.08 -17.19
C ILE A 712 5.43 1.20 -17.78
N ALA A 713 6.47 0.89 -17.02
CA ALA A 713 7.54 0.01 -17.47
C ALA A 713 7.00 -1.40 -17.79
N GLN A 714 6.06 -1.91 -16.99
CA GLN A 714 5.44 -3.21 -17.26
C GLN A 714 4.57 -3.18 -18.53
N LEU A 715 3.83 -2.10 -18.79
CA LEU A 715 3.12 -1.87 -20.05
C LEU A 715 4.08 -1.86 -21.27
N ASN A 716 5.20 -1.15 -21.14
CA ASN A 716 6.20 -0.98 -22.21
C ASN A 716 6.98 -2.27 -22.50
N LEU A 717 7.36 -3.00 -21.45
CA LEU A 717 8.22 -4.18 -21.54
C LEU A 717 7.45 -5.47 -21.79
N LYS A 718 6.19 -5.53 -21.33
CA LYS A 718 5.31 -6.71 -21.39
C LYS A 718 6.01 -7.95 -20.83
N GLY A 719 6.67 -7.77 -19.69
CA GLY A 719 7.38 -8.84 -18.99
C GLY A 719 6.41 -9.90 -18.50
N LYS A 720 6.72 -11.17 -18.76
CA LYS A 720 5.95 -12.31 -18.28
C LYS A 720 6.87 -13.48 -18.00
N VAL A 721 6.87 -14.00 -16.78
CA VAL A 721 7.56 -15.25 -16.43
C VAL A 721 6.66 -16.46 -16.68
N ASN A 722 7.23 -17.55 -17.21
CA ASN A 722 6.55 -18.84 -17.29
C ASN A 722 6.63 -19.55 -15.92
N PRO A 723 5.68 -20.45 -15.60
CA PRO A 723 5.74 -21.25 -14.37
C PRO A 723 7.10 -21.93 -14.19
N VAL A 724 7.68 -21.76 -12.99
CA VAL A 724 8.97 -22.33 -12.61
C VAL A 724 8.73 -23.52 -11.69
N TYR A 725 9.41 -24.64 -11.93
CA TYR A 725 9.24 -25.85 -11.13
C TYR A 725 10.54 -26.26 -10.40
N ASP A 726 10.41 -26.88 -9.23
CA ASP A 726 11.51 -27.35 -8.35
C ASP A 726 12.46 -28.40 -9.00
N ASN A 727 12.06 -28.98 -10.13
CA ASN A 727 12.88 -29.87 -10.96
C ASN A 727 13.39 -29.24 -12.27
N GLN A 728 13.33 -27.92 -12.38
CA GLN A 728 13.91 -27.16 -13.49
C GLN A 728 15.13 -26.35 -13.04
N LEU A 729 16.00 -26.04 -14.01
CA LEU A 729 17.21 -25.23 -13.83
C LEU A 729 17.20 -23.99 -14.72
N VAL A 730 16.03 -23.65 -15.25
CA VAL A 730 15.87 -22.57 -16.23
C VAL A 730 14.62 -21.80 -15.87
N VAL A 731 14.76 -20.48 -15.77
CA VAL A 731 13.62 -19.58 -15.80
C VAL A 731 13.49 -19.06 -17.23
N SER A 732 12.27 -18.99 -17.72
CA SER A 732 11.99 -18.51 -19.08
C SER A 732 10.75 -17.65 -19.08
N GLY A 733 10.60 -16.85 -20.13
CA GLY A 733 9.47 -15.96 -20.24
C GLY A 733 9.52 -15.13 -21.51
N GLN A 734 8.67 -14.11 -21.54
CA GLN A 734 8.54 -13.14 -22.60
C GLN A 734 8.82 -11.75 -22.06
N VAL A 735 9.52 -10.94 -22.84
CA VAL A 735 9.76 -9.53 -22.56
C VAL A 735 10.32 -8.89 -23.82
N LYS A 736 10.08 -7.59 -24.02
CA LYS A 736 10.64 -6.79 -25.14
C LYS A 736 12.10 -7.14 -25.44
N SER A 737 12.42 -7.27 -26.73
CA SER A 737 13.78 -7.65 -27.17
C SER A 737 14.81 -6.60 -26.71
N GLY A 738 16.01 -7.05 -26.34
CA GLY A 738 17.06 -6.19 -25.79
C GLY A 738 16.92 -5.87 -24.30
N THR A 739 15.83 -6.25 -23.65
CA THR A 739 15.66 -6.07 -22.21
C THR A 739 16.58 -7.00 -21.43
N THR A 740 17.27 -6.43 -20.43
CA THR A 740 18.06 -7.21 -19.45
C THR A 740 17.11 -7.84 -18.45
N VAL A 741 17.31 -9.14 -18.19
CA VAL A 741 16.51 -9.93 -17.25
C VAL A 741 17.43 -10.46 -16.15
N GLU A 742 17.10 -10.16 -14.90
CA GLU A 742 17.81 -10.68 -13.73
C GLU A 742 16.86 -11.52 -12.89
N VAL A 743 17.33 -12.68 -12.42
CA VAL A 743 16.57 -13.55 -11.51
C VAL A 743 17.19 -13.49 -10.13
N TRP A 744 16.37 -13.15 -9.15
CA TRP A 744 16.72 -13.05 -7.75
C TRP A 744 15.87 -14.03 -6.96
N SER A 745 16.42 -14.63 -5.90
CA SER A 745 15.67 -15.49 -4.97
C SER A 745 15.59 -14.86 -3.60
N THR A 746 14.43 -14.96 -2.97
CA THR A 746 14.21 -14.73 -1.54
C THR A 746 13.68 -16.03 -0.92
N LYS A 747 14.20 -16.42 0.25
CA LYS A 747 13.93 -17.76 0.81
C LYS A 747 12.49 -17.87 1.33
N LYS A 748 11.94 -16.78 1.90
CA LYS A 748 10.52 -16.49 2.19
C LYS A 748 10.34 -14.96 2.25
N LEU A 749 9.13 -14.43 2.02
CA LEU A 749 8.82 -13.00 2.19
C LEU A 749 8.88 -12.52 3.65
N THR A 750 8.85 -13.45 4.61
CA THR A 750 8.93 -13.20 6.06
C THR A 750 10.37 -13.08 6.59
N ASP A 751 11.40 -13.28 5.75
CA ASP A 751 12.80 -13.21 6.19
C ASP A 751 13.24 -11.73 6.25
N THR A 752 13.31 -11.16 7.45
CA THR A 752 13.65 -9.75 7.74
C THR A 752 15.10 -9.38 7.43
N LYS A 753 15.94 -10.34 7.03
CA LYS A 753 17.26 -10.09 6.46
C LYS A 753 17.12 -10.04 4.95
N ASP A 754 17.58 -8.97 4.32
CA ASP A 754 17.72 -8.90 2.86
C ASP A 754 18.68 -10.01 2.37
N THR A 755 18.11 -11.19 2.13
CA THR A 755 18.80 -12.38 1.61
C THR A 755 18.75 -12.42 0.08
N SER A 756 18.36 -11.31 -0.57
CA SER A 756 18.17 -11.25 -2.02
C SER A 756 19.48 -11.55 -2.73
N LYS A 757 19.56 -12.75 -3.30
CA LYS A 757 20.72 -13.22 -4.05
C LYS A 757 20.38 -13.24 -5.52
N ARG A 758 21.11 -12.48 -6.33
CA ARG A 758 21.03 -12.61 -7.78
C ARG A 758 21.53 -14.00 -8.18
N LEU A 759 20.64 -14.81 -8.73
CA LEU A 759 20.94 -16.16 -9.21
C LEU A 759 21.63 -16.12 -10.57
N ALA A 760 21.10 -15.31 -11.49
CA ALA A 760 21.60 -15.22 -12.86
C ALA A 760 21.06 -13.98 -13.58
N LYS A 761 21.63 -13.70 -14.76
CA LYS A 761 21.18 -12.65 -15.68
C LYS A 761 21.23 -13.10 -17.13
N THR A 762 20.38 -12.54 -17.97
CA THR A 762 20.38 -12.73 -19.43
C THR A 762 19.84 -11.49 -20.14
N THR A 763 19.82 -11.50 -21.46
CA THR A 763 19.19 -10.47 -22.29
C THR A 763 18.19 -11.13 -23.23
N SER A 764 16.97 -10.58 -23.30
CA SER A 764 15.91 -11.08 -24.17
C SER A 764 16.29 -10.95 -25.65
N LYS A 765 16.01 -12.00 -26.43
CA LYS A 765 16.20 -12.05 -27.88
C LYS A 765 14.90 -12.44 -28.55
N SER A 766 14.46 -11.70 -29.56
CA SER A 766 13.20 -11.95 -30.28
C SER A 766 11.98 -12.03 -29.35
N GLY A 767 11.95 -11.20 -28.31
CA GLY A 767 10.82 -11.12 -27.37
C GLY A 767 10.77 -12.23 -26.30
N LYS A 768 11.78 -13.11 -26.23
CA LYS A 768 11.83 -14.23 -25.28
C LYS A 768 13.15 -14.25 -24.54
N TYR A 769 13.12 -14.73 -23.29
CA TYR A 769 14.32 -14.97 -22.51
C TYR A 769 14.34 -16.39 -21.93
N SER A 770 15.56 -16.88 -21.70
CA SER A 770 15.83 -18.11 -20.99
C SER A 770 17.13 -17.92 -20.21
N VAL A 771 17.11 -18.23 -18.92
CA VAL A 771 18.23 -18.03 -18.02
C VAL A 771 18.41 -19.27 -17.16
N THR A 772 19.63 -19.81 -17.14
CA THR A 772 19.97 -20.97 -16.32
C THR A 772 20.23 -20.51 -14.88
N ILE A 773 19.57 -21.14 -13.92
CA ILE A 773 19.70 -20.85 -12.48
C ILE A 773 20.04 -22.14 -11.70
N PRO A 774 20.60 -22.03 -10.49
CA PRO A 774 20.67 -23.15 -9.56
C PRO A 774 19.27 -23.69 -9.21
N ARG A 775 19.17 -24.98 -8.86
CA ARG A 775 17.90 -25.59 -8.41
C ARG A 775 17.33 -24.79 -7.23
N GLN A 776 16.03 -24.54 -7.26
CA GLN A 776 15.27 -23.93 -6.19
C GLN A 776 14.32 -24.97 -5.59
N GLU A 777 14.08 -24.88 -4.29
CA GLU A 777 13.07 -25.73 -3.62
C GLU A 777 11.66 -25.19 -3.92
N LYS A 778 10.63 -26.01 -3.77
CA LYS A 778 9.23 -25.55 -3.89
C LYS A 778 8.95 -24.41 -2.90
N GLU A 779 7.98 -23.55 -3.21
CA GLU A 779 7.58 -22.36 -2.42
C GLU A 779 8.64 -21.25 -2.33
N THR A 780 9.82 -21.43 -2.94
CA THR A 780 10.81 -20.35 -3.08
C THR A 780 10.22 -19.25 -3.97
N VAL A 781 10.28 -17.99 -3.51
CA VAL A 781 9.85 -16.84 -4.31
C VAL A 781 11.02 -16.33 -5.15
N LEU A 782 10.78 -16.19 -6.45
CA LEU A 782 11.71 -15.61 -7.40
C LEU A 782 11.21 -14.24 -7.86
N THR A 783 12.09 -13.24 -7.78
CA THR A 783 11.86 -11.92 -8.34
C THR A 783 12.57 -11.83 -9.69
N ILE A 784 11.80 -11.54 -10.74
CA ILE A 784 12.28 -11.38 -12.10
C ILE A 784 12.32 -9.89 -12.42
N ARG A 785 13.52 -9.31 -12.46
CA ARG A 785 13.72 -7.89 -12.75
C ARG A 785 13.95 -7.69 -14.24
N TYR A 786 13.19 -6.78 -14.83
CA TYR A 786 13.32 -6.33 -16.22
C TYR A 786 13.87 -4.92 -16.26
N ALA A 787 14.88 -4.68 -17.09
CA ALA A 787 15.47 -3.35 -17.28
C ALA A 787 15.80 -3.09 -18.76
N ASN A 788 15.26 -2.02 -19.32
CA ASN A 788 15.57 -1.54 -20.67
C ASN A 788 15.51 0.00 -20.71
N GLY A 789 16.68 0.64 -20.64
CA GLY A 789 16.74 2.10 -20.48
C GLY A 789 16.12 2.54 -19.16
N SER A 790 15.19 3.50 -19.22
CA SER A 790 14.43 3.99 -18.06
C SER A 790 13.30 3.05 -17.62
N ASP A 791 12.87 2.12 -18.49
CA ASP A 791 11.83 1.16 -18.13
C ASP A 791 12.44 0.08 -17.23
N VAL A 792 12.13 0.15 -15.93
CA VAL A 792 12.56 -0.82 -14.93
C VAL A 792 11.35 -1.28 -14.11
N THR A 793 11.13 -2.59 -14.08
CA THR A 793 10.06 -3.21 -13.30
C THR A 793 10.48 -4.61 -12.87
N SER A 794 9.65 -5.27 -12.06
CA SER A 794 9.86 -6.66 -11.69
C SER A 794 8.57 -7.35 -11.36
N GLU A 795 8.45 -8.62 -11.70
CA GLU A 795 7.36 -9.50 -11.27
C GLU A 795 7.88 -10.61 -10.34
N ARG A 796 6.98 -11.27 -9.62
CA ARG A 796 7.30 -12.40 -8.72
C ARG A 796 6.62 -13.67 -9.20
N THR A 797 7.29 -14.80 -8.98
CA THR A 797 6.71 -16.13 -9.16
C THR A 797 7.21 -17.03 -8.05
N GLU A 798 6.37 -17.96 -7.61
CA GLU A 798 6.79 -19.05 -6.76
C GLU A 798 7.31 -20.22 -7.58
N VAL A 799 8.14 -21.05 -6.96
CA VAL A 799 8.60 -22.31 -7.53
C VAL A 799 7.59 -23.40 -7.16
N LEU A 800 6.93 -23.94 -8.18
CA LEU A 800 5.89 -24.95 -8.05
C LEU A 800 6.48 -26.37 -7.96
N PRO A 801 5.76 -27.33 -7.35
CA PRO A 801 6.13 -28.74 -7.44
C PRO A 801 6.00 -29.22 -8.89
N GLY A 802 7.09 -29.71 -9.47
CA GLY A 802 7.07 -30.27 -10.81
C GLY A 802 6.36 -31.64 -10.88
N LYS A 803 6.15 -32.12 -12.10
CA LYS A 803 5.61 -33.48 -12.34
C LYS A 803 6.71 -34.53 -12.26
N ALA A 804 6.38 -35.74 -11.80
CA ALA A 804 7.32 -36.85 -11.73
C ALA A 804 7.90 -37.19 -13.13
N PRO A 805 9.18 -37.58 -13.24
CA PRO A 805 9.79 -37.87 -14.51
C PRO A 805 9.16 -39.10 -15.18
N ALA A 806 9.18 -39.13 -16.52
CA ALA A 806 8.74 -40.29 -17.28
C ALA A 806 9.58 -41.55 -16.95
N ALA A 807 8.96 -42.73 -17.07
CA ALA A 807 9.63 -44.00 -16.83
C ALA A 807 10.82 -44.19 -17.81
N PRO A 808 11.97 -44.72 -17.35
CA PRO A 808 13.14 -44.94 -18.21
C PRO A 808 12.84 -45.87 -19.37
N LYS A 809 13.31 -45.55 -20.58
CA LYS A 809 13.31 -46.51 -21.69
C LYS A 809 14.57 -47.36 -21.57
N VAL A 810 14.41 -48.63 -21.21
CA VAL A 810 15.53 -49.54 -20.95
C VAL A 810 15.77 -50.40 -22.18
N ASN A 811 17.02 -50.47 -22.64
CA ASN A 811 17.41 -51.39 -23.69
C ASN A 811 17.33 -52.84 -23.21
N ARG A 812 17.18 -53.77 -24.14
CA ARG A 812 17.11 -55.20 -23.83
C ARG A 812 18.35 -55.69 -23.06
N VAL A 813 18.14 -56.48 -22.01
CA VAL A 813 19.20 -57.06 -21.17
C VAL A 813 19.26 -58.57 -21.37
N LEU A 814 20.44 -59.09 -21.72
CA LEU A 814 20.67 -60.52 -21.95
C LEU A 814 21.26 -61.19 -20.69
N ALA A 815 20.99 -62.48 -20.49
CA ALA A 815 21.65 -63.24 -19.43
C ALA A 815 23.17 -63.16 -19.57
N GLY A 816 23.85 -62.87 -18.47
CA GLY A 816 25.29 -62.62 -18.45
C GLY A 816 25.70 -61.15 -18.60
N ALA A 817 24.76 -60.24 -18.90
CA ALA A 817 25.05 -58.81 -18.98
C ALA A 817 25.55 -58.27 -17.63
N THR A 818 26.55 -57.39 -17.70
CA THR A 818 27.14 -56.66 -16.57
C THR A 818 26.84 -55.16 -16.64
N THR A 819 26.04 -54.74 -17.62
CA THR A 819 25.63 -53.34 -17.80
C THR A 819 24.21 -53.29 -18.32
N VAL A 820 23.42 -52.35 -17.81
CA VAL A 820 22.08 -52.03 -18.30
C VAL A 820 22.12 -50.63 -18.90
N THR A 821 21.62 -50.46 -20.11
CA THR A 821 21.64 -49.17 -20.83
C THR A 821 20.24 -48.73 -21.20
N GLY A 822 20.07 -47.44 -21.49
CA GLY A 822 18.78 -46.91 -21.91
C GLY A 822 18.79 -45.38 -21.98
N THR A 823 17.60 -44.80 -21.99
CA THR A 823 17.39 -43.35 -21.94
C THR A 823 16.41 -42.95 -20.83
N ALA A 824 16.64 -41.80 -20.21
CA ALA A 824 15.79 -41.20 -19.18
C ALA A 824 15.98 -39.68 -19.17
N ILE A 825 15.34 -38.98 -18.22
CA ILE A 825 15.54 -37.53 -18.05
C ILE A 825 17.02 -37.21 -17.77
N ALA A 826 17.58 -36.24 -18.49
CA ALA A 826 18.98 -35.84 -18.37
C ALA A 826 19.32 -35.41 -16.92
N LYS A 827 20.55 -35.70 -16.48
CA LYS A 827 21.02 -35.47 -15.09
C LYS A 827 20.24 -36.23 -14.00
N GLY A 828 19.24 -37.05 -14.35
CA GLY A 828 18.52 -37.89 -13.40
C GLY A 828 19.39 -39.02 -12.81
N LYS A 829 18.98 -39.57 -11.67
CA LYS A 829 19.66 -40.69 -11.01
C LYS A 829 18.90 -42.00 -11.25
N ILE A 830 19.48 -42.89 -12.04
CA ILE A 830 18.95 -44.24 -12.28
C ILE A 830 19.19 -45.12 -11.06
N THR A 831 18.17 -45.90 -10.70
CA THR A 831 18.26 -46.99 -9.73
C THR A 831 17.70 -48.25 -10.34
N ILE A 832 18.45 -49.34 -10.29
CA ILE A 832 18.01 -50.67 -10.73
C ILE A 832 17.84 -51.54 -9.49
N LYS A 833 16.65 -52.11 -9.32
CA LYS A 833 16.33 -53.07 -8.27
C LYS A 833 16.03 -54.45 -8.85
N ASP A 834 16.35 -55.50 -8.11
CA ASP A 834 15.95 -56.87 -8.44
C ASP A 834 14.51 -57.17 -7.95
N ALA A 835 14.05 -58.40 -8.18
CA ALA A 835 12.74 -58.87 -7.75
C ALA A 835 12.52 -58.86 -6.22
N LYS A 836 13.58 -58.77 -5.42
CA LYS A 836 13.53 -58.65 -3.96
C LYS A 836 13.63 -57.20 -3.49
N ASN A 837 13.45 -56.24 -4.39
CA ASN A 837 13.61 -54.80 -4.16
C ASN A 837 15.03 -54.35 -3.74
N LYS A 838 16.05 -55.21 -3.89
CA LYS A 838 17.43 -54.85 -3.57
C LYS A 838 18.05 -54.03 -4.70
N VAL A 839 18.71 -52.93 -4.36
CA VAL A 839 19.44 -52.10 -5.34
C VAL A 839 20.65 -52.88 -5.87
N VAL A 840 20.68 -53.11 -7.19
CA VAL A 840 21.74 -53.85 -7.90
C VAL A 840 22.65 -52.95 -8.73
N GLY A 841 22.30 -51.68 -8.90
CA GLY A 841 23.14 -50.67 -9.53
C GLY A 841 22.47 -49.29 -9.59
N THR A 842 23.30 -48.25 -9.67
CA THR A 842 22.88 -46.86 -9.85
C THR A 842 23.80 -46.16 -10.86
N ALA A 843 23.29 -45.14 -11.55
CA ALA A 843 24.11 -44.28 -12.41
C ALA A 843 23.42 -42.92 -12.61
N THR A 844 24.18 -41.90 -13.00
CA THR A 844 23.63 -40.61 -13.44
C THR A 844 23.39 -40.64 -14.96
N VAL A 845 22.27 -40.09 -15.40
CA VAL A 845 21.95 -39.91 -16.83
C VAL A 845 22.75 -38.73 -17.38
N ASP A 846 23.34 -38.88 -18.56
CA ASP A 846 24.12 -37.81 -19.19
C ASP A 846 23.25 -36.63 -19.68
N SER A 847 23.88 -35.58 -20.20
CA SER A 847 23.20 -34.40 -20.74
C SER A 847 22.37 -34.68 -22.00
N LYS A 848 22.59 -35.82 -22.67
CA LYS A 848 21.84 -36.28 -23.86
C LYS A 848 20.74 -37.28 -23.50
N GLY A 849 20.49 -37.51 -22.21
CA GLY A 849 19.44 -38.41 -21.73
C GLY A 849 19.80 -39.90 -21.81
N LYS A 850 21.07 -40.29 -22.02
CA LYS A 850 21.51 -41.69 -22.06
C LYS A 850 22.10 -42.12 -20.71
N PHE A 851 21.92 -43.40 -20.36
CA PHE A 851 22.53 -43.99 -19.18
C PHE A 851 23.15 -45.35 -19.46
N ALA A 852 24.16 -45.69 -18.65
CA ALA A 852 24.77 -47.01 -18.58
C ALA A 852 25.08 -47.34 -17.12
N VAL A 853 24.38 -48.32 -16.55
CA VAL A 853 24.51 -48.75 -15.15
C VAL A 853 25.30 -50.05 -15.10
N LYS A 854 26.45 -50.04 -14.44
CA LYS A 854 27.19 -51.28 -14.15
C LYS A 854 26.42 -52.09 -13.09
N VAL A 855 26.23 -53.37 -13.37
CA VAL A 855 25.53 -54.31 -12.48
C VAL A 855 26.31 -55.62 -12.38
N LYS A 856 26.06 -56.40 -11.32
CA LYS A 856 26.54 -57.79 -11.27
C LYS A 856 25.98 -58.58 -12.46
N LYS A 857 26.66 -59.66 -12.84
CA LYS A 857 26.23 -60.56 -13.93
C LYS A 857 24.78 -60.99 -13.73
N GLN A 858 23.92 -60.64 -14.67
CA GLN A 858 22.48 -60.88 -14.55
C GLN A 858 22.09 -62.31 -14.92
N ALA A 859 21.28 -62.95 -14.08
CA ALA A 859 20.78 -64.31 -14.31
C ALA A 859 19.65 -64.32 -15.36
N ALA A 860 19.50 -65.44 -16.06
CA ALA A 860 18.38 -65.65 -16.98
C ALA A 860 17.03 -65.53 -16.26
N ASN A 861 16.04 -64.90 -16.91
CA ASN A 861 14.70 -64.65 -16.37
C ASN A 861 14.64 -63.78 -15.11
N ALA A 862 15.77 -63.19 -14.67
CA ALA A 862 15.74 -62.22 -13.59
C ALA A 862 14.87 -61.01 -13.95
N ARG A 863 14.07 -60.52 -13.00
CA ARG A 863 13.29 -59.30 -13.15
C ARG A 863 14.09 -58.12 -12.59
N LEU A 864 14.18 -57.06 -13.38
CA LEU A 864 14.79 -55.79 -12.97
C LEU A 864 13.75 -54.68 -13.07
N ALA A 865 13.61 -53.92 -12.01
CA ALA A 865 12.83 -52.69 -11.97
C ALA A 865 13.79 -51.50 -12.07
N VAL A 866 13.63 -50.69 -13.12
CA VAL A 866 14.47 -49.52 -13.38
C VAL A 866 13.65 -48.26 -13.16
N THR A 867 14.09 -47.40 -12.25
CA THR A 867 13.50 -46.07 -12.00
C THR A 867 14.54 -44.98 -12.24
N VAL A 868 14.06 -43.77 -12.51
CA VAL A 868 14.88 -42.56 -12.49
C VAL A 868 14.32 -41.59 -11.45
N LYS A 869 15.19 -40.99 -10.65
CA LYS A 869 14.86 -39.80 -9.86
C LYS A 869 15.31 -38.55 -10.58
N ASP A 870 14.47 -37.52 -10.60
CA ASP A 870 14.88 -36.20 -11.08
C ASP A 870 15.76 -35.47 -10.04
N ILE A 871 16.10 -34.22 -10.34
CA ILE A 871 16.95 -33.39 -9.48
C ILE A 871 16.25 -32.97 -8.17
N ALA A 872 14.93 -33.08 -8.10
CA ALA A 872 14.12 -32.87 -6.89
C ALA A 872 13.86 -34.20 -6.14
N ASN A 873 14.59 -35.26 -6.48
CA ASN A 873 14.45 -36.61 -5.93
C ASN A 873 13.10 -37.29 -6.16
N ARG A 874 12.24 -36.75 -7.03
CA ARG A 874 10.94 -37.36 -7.39
C ARG A 874 11.17 -38.53 -8.34
N SER A 875 10.60 -39.68 -8.00
CA SER A 875 10.81 -40.94 -8.73
C SER A 875 9.82 -41.11 -9.87
N SER A 876 10.29 -41.65 -10.99
CA SER A 876 9.43 -42.16 -12.06
C SER A 876 8.67 -43.41 -11.62
N LYS A 877 7.64 -43.78 -12.41
CA LYS A 877 7.16 -45.17 -12.46
C LYS A 877 8.31 -46.10 -12.89
N ALA A 878 8.28 -47.35 -12.44
CA ALA A 878 9.31 -48.33 -12.75
C ALA A 878 9.11 -48.95 -14.14
N THR A 879 10.18 -49.04 -14.92
CA THR A 879 10.23 -49.89 -16.11
C THR A 879 10.71 -51.26 -15.68
N VAL A 880 9.82 -52.25 -15.74
CA VAL A 880 10.12 -53.64 -15.39
C VAL A 880 10.57 -54.38 -16.65
N ILE A 881 11.77 -54.93 -16.62
CA ILE A 881 12.32 -55.78 -17.68
C ILE A 881 12.60 -57.19 -17.15
N THR A 882 12.44 -58.18 -18.03
CA THR A 882 12.87 -59.55 -17.77
C THR A 882 14.13 -59.84 -18.58
N VAL A 883 15.18 -60.30 -17.90
CA VAL A 883 16.47 -60.64 -18.53
C VAL A 883 16.27 -61.83 -19.46
N VAL A 884 16.63 -61.66 -20.73
CA VAL A 884 16.39 -62.67 -21.77
C VAL A 884 17.24 -63.91 -21.51
N ALA A 885 16.58 -65.04 -21.30
CA ALA A 885 17.22 -66.33 -21.11
C ALA A 885 17.87 -66.83 -22.41
N PRO A 886 19.00 -67.56 -22.33
CA PRO A 886 19.46 -68.37 -23.45
C PRO A 886 18.39 -69.41 -23.84
N PRO A 887 18.40 -69.87 -25.09
CA PRO A 887 17.46 -70.90 -25.53
C PRO A 887 17.65 -72.19 -24.71
N ALA A 888 16.55 -72.94 -24.50
CA ALA A 888 16.62 -74.24 -23.85
C ALA A 888 17.47 -75.22 -24.69
N ALA A 889 18.09 -76.20 -24.02
CA ALA A 889 18.83 -77.26 -24.72
C ALA A 889 17.91 -77.98 -25.73
N PRO A 890 18.36 -78.24 -26.97
CA PRO A 890 17.55 -78.94 -27.94
C PRO A 890 17.30 -80.39 -27.51
N LYS A 891 16.09 -80.91 -27.69
CA LYS A 891 15.86 -82.35 -27.52
C LYS A 891 16.28 -83.06 -28.79
N VAL A 892 17.27 -83.94 -28.72
CA VAL A 892 17.86 -84.62 -29.87
C VAL A 892 17.41 -86.08 -29.89
N LYS A 893 16.92 -86.58 -31.03
CA LYS A 893 16.60 -88.00 -31.20
C LYS A 893 17.90 -88.83 -31.23
N SER A 894 17.83 -90.11 -30.86
CA SER A 894 18.99 -91.01 -30.89
C SER A 894 19.62 -91.08 -32.29
N VAL A 895 20.96 -91.07 -32.35
CA VAL A 895 21.73 -91.18 -33.60
C VAL A 895 22.41 -92.55 -33.66
N THR A 896 22.39 -93.23 -34.81
CA THR A 896 23.11 -94.49 -35.05
C THR A 896 24.27 -94.33 -36.04
N ALA A 897 25.25 -95.24 -36.00
CA ALA A 897 26.50 -95.12 -36.77
C ALA A 897 26.36 -95.00 -38.30
N GLY A 898 25.19 -95.33 -38.86
CA GLY A 898 24.88 -95.19 -40.29
C GLY A 898 24.14 -93.90 -40.69
N GLN A 899 23.62 -93.13 -39.73
CA GLN A 899 22.79 -91.96 -40.01
C GLN A 899 23.63 -90.73 -40.41
N THR A 900 23.15 -89.98 -41.40
CA THR A 900 23.75 -88.73 -41.90
C THR A 900 22.96 -87.47 -41.49
N LYS A 901 22.00 -87.63 -40.57
CA LYS A 901 21.13 -86.54 -40.09
C LYS A 901 20.96 -86.63 -38.59
N VAL A 902 21.00 -85.48 -37.93
CA VAL A 902 20.60 -85.30 -36.53
C VAL A 902 19.28 -84.56 -36.53
N THR A 903 18.25 -85.16 -35.93
CA THR A 903 16.91 -84.56 -35.85
C THR A 903 16.50 -84.33 -34.40
N GLY A 904 15.70 -83.30 -34.15
CA GLY A 904 15.26 -82.98 -32.81
C GLY A 904 14.27 -81.84 -32.75
N THR A 905 14.01 -81.34 -31.54
CA THR A 905 13.25 -80.12 -31.28
C THR A 905 14.09 -79.09 -30.54
N GLY A 906 13.79 -77.81 -30.72
CA GLY A 906 14.50 -76.70 -30.11
C GLY A 906 13.70 -75.40 -30.16
N GLU A 907 14.29 -74.30 -29.71
CA GLU A 907 13.65 -72.98 -29.80
C GLU A 907 13.36 -72.59 -31.26
N LYS A 908 12.12 -72.23 -31.56
CA LYS A 908 11.66 -71.89 -32.92
C LYS A 908 12.54 -70.80 -33.54
N LYS A 909 12.91 -70.95 -34.81
CA LYS A 909 13.77 -70.02 -35.58
C LYS A 909 15.22 -69.89 -35.06
N ALA A 910 15.62 -70.60 -34.01
CA ALA A 910 17.01 -70.62 -33.54
C ALA A 910 17.92 -71.40 -34.50
N ARG A 911 19.21 -71.06 -34.56
CA ARG A 911 20.21 -71.80 -35.34
C ARG A 911 20.70 -73.02 -34.55
N VAL A 912 20.73 -74.19 -35.18
CA VAL A 912 21.21 -75.44 -34.56
C VAL A 912 22.64 -75.73 -34.99
N TYR A 913 23.46 -76.17 -34.06
CA TYR A 913 24.85 -76.57 -34.29
C TYR A 913 25.08 -77.98 -33.72
N VAL A 914 25.71 -78.85 -34.50
CA VAL A 914 26.16 -80.18 -34.08
C VAL A 914 27.68 -80.19 -34.05
N GLN A 915 28.26 -80.57 -32.91
CA GLN A 915 29.69 -80.67 -32.68
C GLN A 915 30.13 -82.10 -32.37
N ASN A 916 31.35 -82.44 -32.76
CA ASN A 916 32.00 -83.68 -32.32
C ASN A 916 32.68 -83.52 -30.94
N GLU A 917 33.30 -84.59 -30.44
CA GLU A 917 34.02 -84.62 -29.15
C GLU A 917 35.13 -83.56 -29.03
N LYS A 918 35.76 -83.18 -30.15
CA LYS A 918 36.78 -82.12 -30.21
C LYS A 918 36.17 -80.71 -30.29
N LYS A 919 34.85 -80.55 -30.05
CA LYS A 919 34.08 -79.29 -30.18
C LYS A 919 34.07 -78.67 -31.60
N LYS A 920 34.53 -79.39 -32.63
CA LYS A 920 34.45 -78.93 -34.02
C LYS A 920 33.00 -79.03 -34.50
N VAL A 921 32.45 -77.95 -35.07
CA VAL A 921 31.12 -77.95 -35.67
C VAL A 921 31.14 -78.82 -36.95
N ILE A 922 30.37 -79.89 -36.95
CA ILE A 922 30.26 -80.87 -38.05
C ILE A 922 28.92 -80.78 -38.78
N GLY A 923 27.99 -79.94 -38.30
CA GLY A 923 26.71 -79.66 -38.95
C GLY A 923 26.06 -78.40 -38.41
N LYS A 924 25.30 -77.70 -39.28
CA LYS A 924 24.49 -76.52 -38.93
C LYS A 924 23.10 -76.64 -39.54
N GLY A 925 22.09 -76.07 -38.88
CA GLY A 925 20.74 -75.95 -39.40
C GLY A 925 19.95 -74.88 -38.69
N THR A 926 18.64 -74.87 -38.89
CA THR A 926 17.71 -73.92 -38.24
C THR A 926 16.52 -74.71 -37.71
N VAL A 927 16.03 -74.34 -36.53
CA VAL A 927 14.78 -74.85 -36.01
C VAL A 927 13.64 -74.20 -36.76
N THR A 928 12.73 -75.00 -37.31
CA THR A 928 11.56 -74.53 -38.05
C THR A 928 10.60 -73.75 -37.15
N SER A 929 9.62 -73.08 -37.76
CA SER A 929 8.50 -72.44 -37.03
C SER A 929 7.67 -73.44 -36.21
N LYS A 930 7.73 -74.74 -36.55
CA LYS A 930 7.09 -75.84 -35.81
C LYS A 930 7.95 -76.36 -34.64
N GLY A 931 9.15 -75.82 -34.42
CA GLY A 931 10.02 -76.20 -33.29
C GLY A 931 10.86 -77.45 -33.53
N THR A 932 10.89 -77.98 -34.75
CA THR A 932 11.69 -79.15 -35.14
C THR A 932 12.91 -78.74 -35.96
N PHE A 933 13.98 -79.53 -35.93
CA PHE A 933 15.15 -79.33 -36.79
C PHE A 933 15.66 -80.64 -37.39
N THR A 934 16.35 -80.51 -38.53
CA THR A 934 17.15 -81.57 -39.15
C THR A 934 18.48 -80.98 -39.59
N VAL A 935 19.58 -81.51 -39.08
CA VAL A 935 20.95 -81.08 -39.42
C VAL A 935 21.66 -82.23 -40.13
N LYS A 936 22.17 -81.98 -41.34
CA LYS A 936 23.00 -82.95 -42.07
C LYS A 936 24.40 -83.03 -41.44
N ILE A 937 24.91 -84.25 -41.24
CA ILE A 937 26.25 -84.55 -40.72
C ILE A 937 26.88 -85.72 -41.49
N ALA A 938 28.21 -85.84 -41.48
CA ALA A 938 28.89 -87.06 -41.93
C ALA A 938 28.63 -88.22 -40.94
N LYS A 939 28.69 -89.47 -41.43
CA LYS A 939 28.54 -90.68 -40.60
C LYS A 939 29.55 -90.67 -39.44
N GLN A 940 29.13 -91.14 -38.27
CA GLN A 940 29.92 -91.13 -37.04
C GLN A 940 30.13 -92.56 -36.52
N LYS A 941 31.28 -92.84 -35.92
CA LYS A 941 31.56 -94.17 -35.34
C LYS A 941 30.64 -94.43 -34.14
N ALA A 942 30.24 -95.69 -33.93
CA ALA A 942 29.52 -96.09 -32.72
C ALA A 942 30.35 -95.76 -31.47
N GLY A 943 29.71 -95.21 -30.44
CA GLY A 943 30.37 -94.72 -29.23
C GLY A 943 30.77 -93.24 -29.26
N ALA A 944 30.81 -92.59 -30.43
CA ALA A 944 31.13 -91.16 -30.52
C ALA A 944 30.07 -90.29 -29.85
N LYS A 945 30.49 -89.26 -29.10
CA LYS A 945 29.60 -88.26 -28.47
C LYS A 945 29.40 -87.06 -29.39
N LEU A 946 28.15 -86.76 -29.71
CA LEU A 946 27.74 -85.56 -30.43
C LEU A 946 27.14 -84.55 -29.48
N SER A 947 27.58 -83.30 -29.55
CA SER A 947 27.11 -82.19 -28.73
C SER A 947 26.25 -81.26 -29.58
N VAL A 948 24.96 -81.16 -29.30
CA VAL A 948 24.02 -80.34 -30.11
C VAL A 948 23.52 -79.16 -29.28
N TYR A 949 23.66 -77.94 -29.79
CA TYR A 949 23.13 -76.74 -29.16
C TYR A 949 22.38 -75.85 -30.16
N VAL A 950 21.57 -74.95 -29.63
CA VAL A 950 20.88 -73.92 -30.43
C VAL A 950 21.33 -72.52 -30.04
N GLU A 951 21.31 -71.59 -30.99
CA GLU A 951 21.65 -70.18 -30.82
C GLU A 951 20.43 -69.34 -31.24
N ASN A 952 19.90 -68.54 -30.32
CA ASN A 952 18.75 -67.69 -30.61
C ASN A 952 19.14 -66.48 -31.49
N SER A 953 18.16 -65.66 -31.86
CA SER A 953 18.38 -64.43 -32.65
C SER A 953 19.29 -63.41 -31.96
N PHE A 954 19.50 -63.53 -30.64
CA PHE A 954 20.34 -62.66 -29.83
C PHE A 954 21.74 -63.25 -29.57
N LYS A 955 22.13 -64.29 -30.31
CA LYS A 955 23.45 -64.95 -30.19
C LYS A 955 23.69 -65.64 -28.84
N GLN A 956 22.65 -65.86 -28.04
CA GLN A 956 22.76 -66.68 -26.83
C GLN A 956 22.68 -68.15 -27.21
N LYS A 957 23.61 -68.95 -26.70
CA LYS A 957 23.69 -70.39 -26.94
C LYS A 957 23.04 -71.16 -25.81
N SER A 958 22.29 -72.20 -26.15
CA SER A 958 21.80 -73.17 -25.18
C SER A 958 22.95 -73.96 -24.58
N THR A 959 22.69 -74.63 -23.45
CA THR A 959 23.50 -75.80 -23.09
C THR A 959 23.37 -76.86 -24.19
N SER A 960 24.39 -77.69 -24.33
CA SER A 960 24.39 -78.73 -25.36
C SER A 960 23.72 -80.01 -24.87
N THR A 961 22.95 -80.64 -25.73
CA THR A 961 22.46 -82.01 -25.52
C THR A 961 23.48 -82.98 -26.12
N VAL A 962 24.03 -83.83 -25.27
CA VAL A 962 25.01 -84.85 -25.66
C VAL A 962 24.29 -86.13 -26.06
N VAL A 963 24.55 -86.63 -27.26
CA VAL A 963 24.02 -87.90 -27.78
C VAL A 963 25.17 -88.84 -28.10
N VAL A 964 25.14 -90.04 -27.54
CA VAL A 964 26.08 -91.12 -27.90
C VAL A 964 25.55 -91.84 -29.13
N VAL A 965 26.39 -91.96 -30.16
CA VAL A 965 26.05 -92.66 -31.40
C VAL A 965 25.95 -94.17 -31.11
N LYS A 966 24.75 -94.74 -31.26
CA LYS A 966 24.49 -96.17 -31.00
C LYS A 966 24.94 -97.03 -32.18
N LYS A 967 25.24 -98.31 -31.92
CA LYS A 967 25.41 -99.32 -32.99
C LYS A 967 24.11 -99.36 -33.82
N ALA A 968 24.22 -99.47 -35.14
CA ALA A 968 23.05 -99.67 -35.99
C ALA A 968 22.40 -101.00 -35.60
N LYS A 969 21.07 -101.01 -35.38
CA LYS A 969 20.34 -102.29 -35.34
C LYS A 969 20.42 -102.88 -36.76
N LYS A 970 20.85 -104.14 -36.87
CA LYS A 970 20.83 -104.88 -38.14
C LYS A 970 19.40 -104.95 -38.66
#